data_AF-A0A8B5WH09-F1
#
_entry.id   AF-A0A8B5WH09-F1
#
_cell.length_a   1.000
_cell.length_b   1.000
_cell.length_c   1.000
_cell.angle_alpha   90.00
_cell.angle_beta   90.00
_cell.angle_gamma   90.00
#
_symmetry.space_group_name_H-M   'P 1'
#
loop_
_entity.id
_entity.type
_entity.pdbx_description
1 polymer ?
#
loop_
_entity_poly.entity_id
_entity_poly.type
_entity_poly.pdbx_seq_one_letter_code
_entity_poly.pdbx_strand_id
1 'polypeptide(L)'
;METPPGRPTEQAAVRNESAAPTRFVATRVLLAIAYLGLIGLCVSLLGQFSGPLLLAFLFLILAIPAGIFGTYLATLRRIHWLGMWSTDSFAVRWLSGPWLRLALGFLMAFLTAAVLAVRLSVADQVDLTLLAICVVIVGFCLFTFGGWLRRQFQPLYQHGRSLFWVSVICAGLMSLLDPAVRYMVGAYSTYATAVEAIETARQQANWLGDSAIAQFVSGWGSSWVGLERFMLGQLVESPSLGTWFVLIISGLIRFPLYFAVSLTVCAFVLPQREYRRILLPTRPDQEPGTLSATRIAWASASATILVLFIYFPIIAVMESAISNRPGEQSPEAVVIRTVERIGDRYHEVGTVEEINRLAVSMMEERSKALASIDIALTEGFSLMRANVDPYLDWYYSLPGEWTRVATLLTGNLEDHLSDKLSASLGADEPFARFEQVFAAALHGEAEKAEEFRRLANELLNARHVEVQADDEVRVLARADRAELLSLPTHTGITTIEQRLGVTAATTGISGVVAAAATRQILVRVAARGTFRTAAVAITRLVTIRAASGAGGGTLGALIGGGIGSVVPGLGTAIGAVIGGAIGGIGVGVGAEYLILKLEEIWSRDAHRQELIASIDAAEAELRQRFSLDTPAVLPR
;
A
#
# COMPACT_ATOMS: atom_id res chain seq x y z
N MET A 1 3.13 13.17 -89.36
CA MET A 1 2.04 13.39 -88.39
C MET A 1 1.57 12.02 -87.94
N GLU A 2 2.24 11.47 -86.93
CA GLU A 2 1.86 10.20 -86.32
C GLU A 2 1.20 10.49 -84.98
N THR A 3 -0.01 10.00 -84.83
CA THR A 3 -0.82 10.06 -83.60
C THR A 3 -0.26 9.07 -82.57
N PRO A 4 -0.20 9.44 -81.27
CA PRO A 4 0.26 8.52 -80.23
C PRO A 4 -0.83 7.48 -79.89
N PRO A 5 -0.45 6.25 -79.50
CA PRO A 5 -1.39 5.17 -79.21
C PRO A 5 -2.12 5.39 -77.88
N GLY A 6 -3.41 5.01 -77.89
CA GLY A 6 -4.37 5.26 -76.83
C GLY A 6 -3.99 4.66 -75.47
N ARG A 7 -4.30 5.44 -74.42
CA ARG A 7 -4.32 4.96 -73.04
C ARG A 7 -5.33 3.81 -72.92
N PRO A 8 -5.00 2.71 -72.22
CA PRO A 8 -5.96 1.67 -71.90
C PRO A 8 -7.09 2.27 -71.05
N THR A 9 -8.32 1.90 -71.40
CA THR A 9 -9.56 2.42 -70.81
C THR A 9 -9.62 2.12 -69.31
N GLU A 10 -9.78 3.20 -68.54
CA GLU A 10 -9.96 3.24 -67.08
C GLU A 10 -11.09 2.30 -66.58
N GLN A 11 -12.02 1.94 -67.47
CA GLN A 11 -13.10 0.99 -67.21
C GLN A 11 -12.64 -0.48 -67.02
N ALA A 12 -11.49 -0.89 -67.57
CA ALA A 12 -10.99 -2.26 -67.39
C ALA A 12 -10.33 -2.46 -66.02
N ALA A 13 -9.71 -1.42 -65.44
CA ALA A 13 -9.12 -1.46 -64.11
C ALA A 13 -10.19 -1.50 -63.00
N VAL A 14 -11.27 -0.73 -63.17
CA VAL A 14 -12.39 -0.68 -62.20
C VAL A 14 -13.14 -2.02 -62.12
N ARG A 15 -13.18 -2.79 -63.21
CA ARG A 15 -13.90 -4.09 -63.22
C ARG A 15 -13.16 -5.18 -62.42
N ASN A 16 -11.83 -5.13 -62.35
CA ASN A 16 -11.02 -6.13 -61.62
C ASN A 16 -10.97 -5.89 -60.09
N GLU A 17 -11.25 -4.69 -59.59
CA GLU A 17 -11.31 -4.43 -58.15
C GLU A 17 -12.59 -4.96 -57.49
N SER A 18 -13.65 -5.19 -58.25
CA SER A 18 -14.95 -5.65 -57.72
C SER A 18 -14.96 -7.13 -57.26
N ALA A 19 -14.05 -7.97 -57.78
CA ALA A 19 -13.92 -9.40 -57.42
C ALA A 19 -12.81 -9.68 -56.39
N ALA A 20 -11.97 -8.69 -56.07
CA ALA A 20 -10.91 -8.77 -55.07
C ALA A 20 -11.35 -8.79 -53.58
N PRO A 21 -12.50 -8.21 -53.15
CA PRO A 21 -12.79 -8.07 -51.73
C PRO A 21 -13.12 -9.40 -51.04
N THR A 22 -13.72 -10.37 -51.76
CA THR A 22 -14.13 -11.67 -51.19
C THR A 22 -12.93 -12.56 -50.89
N ARG A 23 -11.96 -12.65 -51.80
CA ARG A 23 -10.70 -13.40 -51.57
C ARG A 23 -9.88 -12.78 -50.44
N PHE A 24 -9.82 -11.45 -50.36
CA PHE A 24 -9.10 -10.75 -49.30
C PHE A 24 -9.71 -11.03 -47.91
N VAL A 25 -11.04 -10.99 -47.79
CA VAL A 25 -11.73 -11.30 -46.51
C VAL A 25 -11.53 -12.76 -46.13
N ALA A 26 -11.66 -13.70 -47.07
CA ALA A 26 -11.48 -15.13 -46.81
C ALA A 26 -10.08 -15.47 -46.26
N THR A 27 -9.01 -14.92 -46.85
CA THR A 27 -7.63 -15.14 -46.36
C THR A 27 -7.42 -14.57 -44.96
N ARG A 28 -8.04 -13.43 -44.63
CA ARG A 28 -7.91 -12.82 -43.30
C ARG A 28 -8.70 -13.56 -42.23
N VAL A 29 -9.87 -14.11 -42.58
CA VAL A 29 -10.65 -14.98 -41.69
C VAL A 29 -9.88 -16.28 -41.42
N LEU A 30 -9.21 -16.85 -42.42
CA LEU A 30 -8.36 -18.03 -42.24
C LEU A 30 -7.21 -17.77 -41.26
N LEU A 31 -6.63 -16.56 -41.28
CA LEU A 31 -5.61 -16.16 -40.31
C LEU A 31 -6.16 -16.00 -38.88
N ALA A 32 -7.42 -15.56 -38.73
CA ALA A 32 -8.10 -15.54 -37.44
C ALA A 32 -8.39 -16.96 -36.91
N ILE A 33 -8.72 -17.90 -37.79
CA ILE A 33 -8.87 -19.33 -37.44
C ILE A 33 -7.51 -19.91 -37.02
N ALA A 34 -6.43 -19.61 -37.75
CA ALA A 34 -5.08 -20.02 -37.37
C ALA A 34 -4.67 -19.46 -35.99
N TYR A 35 -5.09 -18.23 -35.68
CA TYR A 35 -4.88 -17.63 -34.37
C TYR A 35 -5.65 -18.35 -33.24
N LEU A 36 -6.89 -18.77 -33.48
CA LEU A 36 -7.59 -19.65 -32.53
C LEU A 36 -6.88 -20.99 -32.35
N GLY A 37 -6.35 -21.57 -33.43
CA GLY A 37 -5.52 -22.77 -33.37
C GLY A 37 -4.26 -22.58 -32.52
N LEU A 38 -3.61 -21.41 -32.61
CA LEU A 38 -2.47 -21.04 -31.77
C LEU A 38 -2.86 -20.94 -30.29
N ILE A 39 -4.01 -20.32 -29.98
CA ILE A 39 -4.55 -20.31 -28.61
C ILE A 39 -4.77 -21.73 -28.12
N GLY A 40 -5.42 -22.59 -28.91
CA GLY A 40 -5.65 -23.99 -28.56
C GLY A 40 -4.36 -24.77 -28.29
N LEU A 41 -3.31 -24.52 -29.07
CA LEU A 41 -1.97 -25.08 -28.84
C LEU A 41 -1.35 -24.56 -27.54
N CYS A 42 -1.45 -23.26 -27.24
CA CYS A 42 -0.96 -22.71 -25.98
C CYS A 42 -1.70 -23.33 -24.78
N VAL A 43 -3.01 -23.56 -24.91
CA VAL A 43 -3.82 -24.21 -23.87
C VAL A 43 -3.41 -25.67 -23.67
N SER A 44 -3.18 -26.43 -24.74
CA SER A 44 -2.71 -27.81 -24.59
C SER A 44 -1.31 -27.89 -23.96
N LEU A 45 -0.45 -26.93 -24.26
CA LEU A 45 0.87 -26.80 -23.63
C LEU A 45 0.78 -26.40 -22.16
N LEU A 46 -0.18 -25.56 -21.74
CA LEU A 46 -0.45 -25.25 -20.33
C LEU A 46 -0.78 -26.50 -19.51
N GLY A 47 -1.50 -27.45 -20.10
CA GLY A 47 -1.81 -28.73 -19.46
C GLY A 47 -0.59 -29.66 -19.30
N GLN A 48 0.48 -29.45 -20.06
CA GLN A 48 1.70 -30.26 -20.00
C GLN A 48 2.83 -29.57 -19.22
N PHE A 49 2.88 -28.24 -19.26
CA PHE A 49 3.91 -27.42 -18.63
C PHE A 49 3.25 -26.41 -17.68
N SER A 50 3.38 -26.66 -16.39
CA SER A 50 2.91 -25.75 -15.34
C SER A 50 3.95 -24.67 -15.05
N GLY A 51 3.64 -23.42 -15.41
CA GLY A 51 4.50 -22.29 -15.07
C GLY A 51 3.90 -20.92 -15.40
N PRO A 52 4.22 -19.87 -14.62
CA PRO A 52 3.64 -18.54 -14.76
C PRO A 52 4.02 -17.86 -16.09
N LEU A 53 5.16 -18.24 -16.68
CA LEU A 53 5.64 -17.66 -17.95
C LEU A 53 4.76 -18.06 -19.14
N LEU A 54 4.29 -19.31 -19.18
CA LEU A 54 3.46 -19.79 -20.28
C LEU A 54 2.05 -19.16 -20.19
N LEU A 55 1.54 -18.99 -18.97
CA LEU A 55 0.31 -18.22 -18.71
C LEU A 55 0.45 -16.75 -19.13
N ALA A 56 1.57 -16.10 -18.78
CA ALA A 56 1.87 -14.73 -19.22
C ALA A 56 1.92 -14.64 -20.75
N PHE A 57 2.53 -15.61 -21.41
CA PHE A 57 2.60 -15.65 -22.87
C PHE A 57 1.21 -15.80 -23.50
N LEU A 58 0.34 -16.63 -22.94
CA LEU A 58 -1.05 -16.76 -23.37
C LEU A 58 -1.81 -15.42 -23.25
N PHE A 59 -1.71 -14.74 -22.12
CA PHE A 59 -2.36 -13.43 -21.94
C PHE A 59 -1.83 -12.38 -22.90
N LEU A 60 -0.52 -12.39 -23.18
CA LEU A 60 0.09 -11.52 -24.17
C LEU A 60 -0.48 -11.78 -25.58
N ILE A 61 -0.56 -13.05 -26.00
CA ILE A 61 -1.15 -13.44 -27.28
C ILE A 61 -2.60 -12.95 -27.37
N LEU A 62 -3.39 -13.16 -26.31
CA LEU A 62 -4.80 -12.77 -26.27
C LEU A 62 -4.98 -11.24 -26.34
N ALA A 63 -4.13 -10.48 -25.66
CA ALA A 63 -4.24 -9.03 -25.57
C ALA A 63 -3.74 -8.30 -26.82
N ILE A 64 -2.73 -8.81 -27.53
CA ILE A 64 -2.07 -8.07 -28.63
C ILE A 64 -3.04 -7.67 -29.75
N PRO A 65 -3.82 -8.57 -30.39
CA PRO A 65 -4.66 -8.17 -31.52
C PRO A 65 -5.77 -7.21 -31.08
N ALA A 66 -6.40 -7.47 -29.93
CA ALA A 66 -7.40 -6.60 -29.34
C ALA A 66 -6.82 -5.21 -29.02
N GLY A 67 -5.59 -5.15 -28.47
CA GLY A 67 -4.87 -3.90 -28.17
C GLY A 67 -4.51 -3.11 -29.42
N ILE A 68 -4.01 -3.77 -30.46
CA ILE A 68 -3.72 -3.11 -31.74
C ILE A 68 -5.00 -2.52 -32.34
N PHE A 69 -6.11 -3.26 -32.34
CA PHE A 69 -7.36 -2.74 -32.88
C PHE A 69 -7.98 -1.63 -31.99
N GLY A 70 -7.90 -1.79 -30.67
CA GLY A 70 -8.35 -0.78 -29.71
C GLY A 70 -7.57 0.53 -29.81
N THR A 71 -6.24 0.46 -29.92
CA THR A 71 -5.37 1.64 -30.13
C THR A 71 -5.66 2.33 -31.46
N TYR A 72 -6.00 1.57 -32.51
CA TYR A 72 -6.46 2.11 -33.79
C TYR A 72 -7.80 2.85 -33.65
N LEU A 73 -8.80 2.27 -32.99
CA LEU A 73 -10.08 2.94 -32.73
C LEU A 73 -9.91 4.20 -31.86
N ALA A 74 -9.03 4.14 -30.85
CA ALA A 74 -8.66 5.30 -30.05
C ALA A 74 -8.00 6.39 -30.89
N THR A 75 -7.20 6.01 -31.89
CA THR A 75 -6.62 6.95 -32.86
C THR A 75 -7.72 7.65 -33.65
N LEU A 76 -8.68 6.92 -34.21
CA LEU A 76 -9.81 7.50 -34.93
C LEU A 76 -10.64 8.46 -34.05
N ARG A 77 -10.94 8.05 -32.81
CA ARG A 77 -11.63 8.92 -31.86
C ARG A 77 -10.84 10.20 -31.58
N ARG A 78 -9.51 10.08 -31.45
CA ARG A 78 -8.63 11.19 -31.15
C ARG A 78 -8.46 12.16 -32.31
N ILE A 79 -8.50 11.71 -33.56
CA ILE A 79 -8.51 12.60 -34.73
C ILE A 79 -9.71 13.55 -34.64
N HIS A 80 -10.90 13.02 -34.32
CA HIS A 80 -12.09 13.83 -34.14
C HIS A 80 -11.94 14.83 -32.97
N TRP A 81 -11.45 14.36 -31.81
CA TRP A 81 -11.27 15.21 -30.63
C TRP A 81 -10.24 16.32 -30.83
N LEU A 82 -9.08 16.01 -31.42
CA LEU A 82 -8.02 16.99 -31.67
C LEU A 82 -8.41 18.01 -32.74
N GLY A 83 -9.36 17.70 -33.61
CA GLY A 83 -9.92 18.65 -34.57
C GLY A 83 -10.64 19.84 -33.93
N MET A 84 -11.02 19.75 -32.64
CA MET A 84 -11.64 20.85 -31.90
C MET A 84 -10.63 21.83 -31.30
N TRP A 85 -9.33 21.48 -31.26
CA TRP A 85 -8.30 22.25 -30.56
C TRP A 85 -7.44 23.02 -31.56
N SER A 86 -6.91 24.19 -31.15
CA SER A 86 -5.97 24.94 -31.98
C SER A 86 -4.68 24.15 -32.21
N THR A 87 -4.13 24.25 -33.42
CA THR A 87 -2.98 23.46 -33.89
C THR A 87 -1.71 23.65 -33.05
N ASP A 88 -1.56 24.81 -32.42
CA ASP A 88 -0.38 25.17 -31.61
C ASP A 88 -0.56 24.98 -30.10
N SER A 89 -1.72 24.48 -29.66
CA SER A 89 -1.95 24.26 -28.23
C SER A 89 -1.02 23.19 -27.65
N PHE A 90 -0.53 23.42 -26.44
CA PHE A 90 0.28 22.47 -25.69
C PHE A 90 -0.41 21.09 -25.58
N ALA A 91 -1.73 21.11 -25.37
CA ALA A 91 -2.56 19.91 -25.31
C ALA A 91 -2.47 19.07 -26.60
N VAL A 92 -2.52 19.69 -27.79
CA VAL A 92 -2.38 18.97 -29.07
C VAL A 92 -0.98 18.39 -29.22
N ARG A 93 0.08 19.09 -28.80
CA ARG A 93 1.46 18.55 -28.87
C ARG A 93 1.64 17.31 -28.01
N TRP A 94 1.09 17.29 -26.80
CA TRP A 94 1.19 16.15 -25.89
C TRP A 94 0.24 15.01 -26.27
N LEU A 95 -1.02 15.34 -26.62
CA LEU A 95 -2.05 14.37 -26.97
C LEU A 95 -1.90 13.82 -28.40
N SER A 96 -1.25 14.49 -29.35
CA SER A 96 -1.09 13.95 -30.71
C SER A 96 -0.16 12.71 -30.78
N GLY A 97 0.67 12.50 -29.75
CA GLY A 97 1.65 11.42 -29.67
C GLY A 97 1.04 9.99 -29.75
N PRO A 98 1.80 9.01 -30.27
CA PRO A 98 1.37 7.61 -30.35
C PRO A 98 1.47 6.87 -29.01
N TRP A 99 2.45 7.21 -28.16
CA TRP A 99 2.78 6.44 -26.96
C TRP A 99 1.67 6.38 -25.91
N LEU A 100 1.01 7.51 -25.62
CA LEU A 100 -0.11 7.50 -24.66
C LEU A 100 -1.28 6.62 -25.16
N ARG A 101 -1.53 6.64 -26.49
CA ARG A 101 -2.59 5.81 -27.09
C ARG A 101 -2.24 4.34 -26.99
N LEU A 102 -0.99 3.98 -27.33
CA LEU A 102 -0.47 2.64 -27.22
C LEU A 102 -0.58 2.13 -25.79
N ALA A 103 -0.05 2.89 -24.82
CA ALA A 103 -0.09 2.52 -23.41
C ALA A 103 -1.54 2.28 -22.93
N LEU A 104 -2.44 3.22 -23.18
CA LEU A 104 -3.83 3.10 -22.73
C LEU A 104 -4.59 1.97 -23.46
N GLY A 105 -4.41 1.82 -24.77
CA GLY A 105 -5.10 0.79 -25.54
C GLY A 105 -4.61 -0.62 -25.23
N PHE A 106 -3.31 -0.80 -25.00
CA PHE A 106 -2.78 -2.07 -24.51
C PHE A 106 -3.18 -2.34 -23.05
N LEU A 107 -3.16 -1.34 -22.18
CA LEU A 107 -3.65 -1.49 -20.80
C LEU A 107 -5.11 -1.99 -20.79
N MET A 108 -5.99 -1.37 -21.57
CA MET A 108 -7.38 -1.81 -21.70
C MET A 108 -7.49 -3.21 -22.29
N ALA A 109 -6.64 -3.58 -23.24
CA ALA A 109 -6.63 -4.92 -23.81
C ALA A 109 -6.15 -5.99 -22.80
N PHE A 110 -5.15 -5.69 -21.98
CA PHE A 110 -4.71 -6.56 -20.89
C PHE A 110 -5.79 -6.72 -19.82
N LEU A 111 -6.46 -5.63 -19.43
CA LEU A 111 -7.59 -5.70 -18.50
C LEU A 111 -8.73 -6.56 -19.08
N THR A 112 -9.04 -6.37 -20.36
CA THR A 112 -10.06 -7.18 -21.04
C THR A 112 -9.66 -8.65 -21.12
N ALA A 113 -8.39 -8.94 -21.44
CA ALA A 113 -7.86 -10.30 -21.48
C ALA A 113 -7.87 -10.97 -20.10
N ALA A 114 -7.56 -10.23 -19.03
CA ALA A 114 -7.61 -10.73 -17.66
C ALA A 114 -9.05 -11.07 -17.23
N VAL A 115 -10.02 -10.21 -17.53
CA VAL A 115 -11.45 -10.50 -17.28
C VAL A 115 -11.92 -11.69 -18.12
N LEU A 116 -11.47 -11.78 -19.38
CA LEU A 116 -11.76 -12.94 -20.24
C LEU A 116 -11.19 -14.22 -19.64
N ALA A 117 -9.97 -14.17 -19.10
CA ALA A 117 -9.31 -15.31 -18.49
C ALA A 117 -10.09 -15.85 -17.30
N VAL A 118 -10.62 -14.97 -16.44
CA VAL A 118 -11.51 -15.37 -15.33
C VAL A 118 -12.71 -16.13 -15.87
N ARG A 119 -13.40 -15.60 -16.91
CA ARG A 119 -14.58 -16.29 -17.47
C ARG A 119 -14.24 -17.58 -18.19
N LEU A 120 -13.12 -17.60 -18.91
CA LEU A 120 -12.71 -18.75 -19.69
C LEU A 120 -12.12 -19.83 -18.80
N SER A 121 -11.55 -19.54 -17.64
CA SER A 121 -10.90 -20.52 -16.74
C SER A 121 -11.74 -21.77 -16.43
N VAL A 122 -13.07 -21.60 -16.40
CA VAL A 122 -14.07 -22.65 -16.14
C VAL A 122 -14.95 -22.87 -17.38
N ALA A 123 -14.38 -22.75 -18.57
CA ALA A 123 -15.10 -22.89 -19.83
C ALA A 123 -15.50 -24.35 -20.09
N ASP A 124 -16.80 -24.58 -20.27
CA ASP A 124 -17.32 -25.85 -20.75
C ASP A 124 -17.04 -26.09 -22.23
N GLN A 125 -17.25 -27.31 -22.71
CA GLN A 125 -17.24 -27.62 -24.15
C GLN A 125 -18.22 -26.73 -24.95
N VAL A 126 -19.36 -26.36 -24.34
CA VAL A 126 -20.32 -25.43 -24.96
C VAL A 126 -19.73 -24.03 -25.13
N ASP A 127 -18.94 -23.55 -24.16
CA ASP A 127 -18.29 -22.24 -24.24
C ASP A 127 -17.27 -22.23 -25.39
N LEU A 128 -16.45 -23.27 -25.52
CA LEU A 128 -15.46 -23.40 -26.58
C LEU A 128 -16.10 -23.48 -27.97
N THR A 129 -17.20 -24.22 -28.12
CA THR A 129 -17.91 -24.32 -29.41
C THR A 129 -18.56 -22.99 -29.79
N LEU A 130 -19.16 -22.27 -28.84
CA LEU A 130 -19.73 -20.94 -29.08
C LEU A 130 -18.67 -19.91 -29.48
N LEU A 131 -17.47 -19.98 -28.90
CA LEU A 131 -16.34 -19.12 -29.30
C LEU A 131 -15.88 -19.41 -30.73
N ALA A 132 -15.83 -20.68 -31.14
CA ALA A 132 -15.52 -21.04 -32.52
C ALA A 132 -16.61 -20.55 -33.49
N ILE A 133 -17.89 -20.72 -33.13
CA ILE A 133 -19.04 -20.22 -33.90
C ILE A 133 -18.99 -18.68 -34.01
N CYS A 134 -18.56 -17.97 -32.97
CA CYS A 134 -18.43 -16.52 -32.98
C CYS A 134 -17.54 -16.04 -34.14
N VAL A 135 -16.40 -16.68 -34.41
CA VAL A 135 -15.50 -16.30 -35.52
C VAL A 135 -16.18 -16.47 -36.89
N VAL A 136 -16.96 -17.54 -37.05
CA VAL A 136 -17.74 -17.77 -38.28
C VAL A 136 -18.80 -16.69 -38.45
N ILE A 137 -19.50 -16.33 -37.36
CA ILE A 137 -20.54 -15.28 -37.37
C ILE A 137 -19.93 -13.91 -37.65
N VAL A 138 -18.72 -13.59 -37.16
CA VAL A 138 -18.00 -12.36 -37.56
C VAL A 138 -17.78 -12.35 -39.06
N GLY A 139 -17.30 -13.45 -39.65
CA GLY A 139 -17.12 -13.57 -41.10
C GLY A 139 -18.43 -13.35 -41.87
N PHE A 140 -19.52 -13.93 -41.39
CA PHE A 140 -20.85 -13.73 -41.96
C PHE A 140 -21.33 -12.27 -41.84
N CYS A 141 -21.17 -11.63 -40.69
CA CYS A 141 -21.52 -10.22 -40.49
C CYS A 141 -20.68 -9.27 -41.36
N LEU A 142 -19.39 -9.59 -41.56
CA LEU A 142 -18.52 -8.83 -42.47
C LEU A 142 -19.01 -8.93 -43.92
N PHE A 143 -19.43 -10.12 -44.34
CA PHE A 143 -19.96 -10.36 -45.68
C PHE A 143 -21.30 -9.64 -45.92
N THR A 144 -22.22 -9.74 -44.96
CA THR A 144 -23.58 -9.20 -45.08
C THR A 144 -23.65 -7.69 -44.84
N PHE A 145 -23.08 -7.21 -43.73
CA PHE A 145 -23.20 -5.81 -43.31
C PHE A 145 -21.99 -4.95 -43.67
N GLY A 146 -20.82 -5.54 -43.91
CA GLY A 146 -19.57 -4.79 -44.08
C GLY A 146 -19.60 -3.80 -45.25
N GLY A 147 -20.15 -4.20 -46.39
CA GLY A 147 -20.30 -3.32 -47.56
C GLY A 147 -21.26 -2.17 -47.30
N TRP A 148 -22.39 -2.44 -46.64
CA TRP A 148 -23.39 -1.44 -46.29
C TRP A 148 -22.84 -0.43 -45.26
N LEU A 149 -22.21 -0.90 -44.18
CA LEU A 149 -21.62 -0.05 -43.14
C LEU A 149 -20.52 0.86 -43.68
N ARG A 150 -19.66 0.36 -44.58
CA ARG A 150 -18.59 1.19 -45.17
C ARG A 150 -19.13 2.39 -45.95
N ARG A 151 -20.30 2.25 -46.61
CA ARG A 151 -20.92 3.35 -47.35
C ARG A 151 -21.48 4.46 -46.45
N GLN A 152 -21.75 4.16 -45.18
CA GLN A 152 -22.30 5.14 -44.23
C GLN A 152 -21.23 6.05 -43.60
N PHE A 153 -19.95 5.68 -43.67
CA PHE A 153 -18.88 6.41 -43.01
C PHE A 153 -18.02 7.21 -44.00
N GLN A 154 -17.55 8.38 -43.53
CA GLN A 154 -16.54 9.19 -44.23
C GLN A 154 -15.27 8.36 -44.48
N PRO A 155 -14.53 8.57 -45.60
CA PRO A 155 -13.39 7.75 -46.02
C PRO A 155 -12.39 7.42 -44.91
N LEU A 156 -12.04 8.40 -44.09
CA LEU A 156 -11.13 8.26 -42.95
C LEU A 156 -11.61 7.21 -41.91
N TYR A 157 -12.92 7.08 -41.70
CA TYR A 157 -13.51 6.20 -40.69
C TYR A 157 -14.06 4.89 -41.26
N GLN A 158 -14.06 4.71 -42.60
CA GLN A 158 -14.73 3.59 -43.26
C GLN A 158 -14.27 2.24 -42.74
N HIS A 159 -12.96 2.00 -42.67
CA HIS A 159 -12.45 0.70 -42.24
C HIS A 159 -12.64 0.46 -40.73
N GLY A 160 -12.25 1.40 -39.87
CA GLY A 160 -12.33 1.19 -38.43
C GLY A 160 -13.74 1.15 -37.86
N ARG A 161 -14.58 2.13 -38.22
CA ARG A 161 -15.95 2.19 -37.66
C ARG A 161 -16.85 1.11 -38.21
N SER A 162 -16.68 0.69 -39.47
CA SER A 162 -17.43 -0.46 -39.99
C SER A 162 -17.08 -1.74 -39.25
N LEU A 163 -15.79 -2.04 -39.04
CA LEU A 163 -15.35 -3.22 -38.28
C LEU A 163 -15.82 -3.20 -36.82
N PHE A 164 -15.78 -2.03 -36.17
CA PHE A 164 -16.33 -1.85 -34.83
C PHE A 164 -17.82 -2.20 -34.78
N TRP A 165 -18.63 -1.65 -35.68
CA TRP A 165 -20.07 -1.93 -35.70
C TRP A 165 -20.38 -3.37 -36.08
N VAL A 166 -19.60 -3.98 -36.98
CA VAL A 166 -19.68 -5.43 -37.22
C VAL A 166 -19.41 -6.21 -35.95
N SER A 167 -18.45 -5.78 -35.13
CA SER A 167 -18.15 -6.43 -33.85
C SER A 167 -19.31 -6.30 -32.85
N VAL A 168 -19.95 -5.12 -32.79
CA VAL A 168 -21.13 -4.89 -31.96
C VAL A 168 -22.32 -5.75 -32.41
N ILE A 169 -22.60 -5.79 -33.72
CA ILE A 169 -23.69 -6.59 -34.30
C ILE A 169 -23.43 -8.08 -34.03
N CYS A 170 -22.21 -8.56 -34.26
CA CYS A 170 -21.85 -9.95 -34.01
C CYS A 170 -21.98 -10.30 -32.52
N ALA A 171 -21.49 -9.44 -31.62
CA ALA A 171 -21.61 -9.66 -30.18
C ALA A 171 -23.07 -9.67 -29.73
N GLY A 172 -23.91 -8.78 -30.28
CA GLY A 172 -25.35 -8.77 -30.04
C GLY A 172 -26.04 -10.06 -30.51
N LEU A 173 -25.73 -10.52 -31.73
CA LEU A 173 -26.23 -11.79 -32.26
C LEU A 173 -25.80 -12.98 -31.40
N MET A 174 -24.52 -13.05 -31.02
CA MET A 174 -24.01 -14.11 -30.14
C MET A 174 -24.65 -14.09 -28.76
N SER A 175 -24.88 -12.90 -28.19
CA SER A 175 -25.50 -12.76 -26.88
C SER A 175 -26.95 -13.25 -26.86
N LEU A 176 -27.64 -13.24 -28.01
CA LEU A 176 -28.98 -13.82 -28.18
C LEU A 176 -28.92 -15.32 -28.49
N LEU A 177 -27.94 -15.75 -29.30
CA LEU A 177 -27.78 -17.15 -29.72
C LEU A 177 -27.33 -18.05 -28.56
N ASP A 178 -26.37 -17.60 -27.76
CA ASP A 178 -25.75 -18.37 -26.68
C ASP A 178 -26.77 -18.99 -25.71
N PRO A 179 -27.65 -18.19 -25.05
CA PRO A 179 -28.56 -18.77 -24.08
C PRO A 179 -29.59 -19.72 -24.72
N ALA A 180 -29.94 -19.52 -26.01
CA ALA A 180 -30.80 -20.42 -26.76
C ALA A 180 -30.11 -21.76 -27.06
N VAL A 181 -28.84 -21.74 -27.44
CA VAL A 181 -28.04 -22.97 -27.66
C VAL A 181 -27.90 -23.75 -26.35
N ARG A 182 -27.60 -23.08 -25.24
CA ARG A 182 -27.52 -23.73 -23.92
C ARG A 182 -28.84 -24.37 -23.50
N TYR A 183 -29.96 -23.70 -23.78
CA TYR A 183 -31.29 -24.24 -23.52
C TYR A 183 -31.54 -25.51 -24.33
N MET A 184 -31.24 -25.50 -25.64
CA MET A 184 -31.44 -26.65 -26.52
C MET A 184 -30.57 -27.85 -26.16
N VAL A 185 -29.35 -27.62 -25.66
CA VAL A 185 -28.42 -28.69 -25.24
C VAL A 185 -28.73 -29.19 -23.82
N GLY A 186 -29.66 -28.55 -23.10
CA GLY A 186 -29.96 -28.90 -21.72
C GLY A 186 -28.80 -28.59 -20.77
N ALA A 187 -27.99 -27.57 -21.08
CA ALA A 187 -26.80 -27.20 -20.31
C ALA A 187 -27.13 -26.45 -19.00
N TYR A 188 -28.41 -26.17 -18.73
CA TYR A 188 -28.86 -25.60 -17.46
C TYR A 188 -29.17 -26.71 -16.48
N SER A 189 -28.23 -26.97 -15.58
CA SER A 189 -28.44 -27.83 -14.41
C SER A 189 -29.02 -27.01 -13.27
N THR A 190 -30.06 -27.53 -12.60
CA THR A 190 -30.56 -26.92 -11.37
C THR A 190 -29.67 -27.31 -10.18
N TYR A 191 -29.36 -26.34 -9.33
CA TYR A 191 -28.60 -26.55 -8.10
C TYR A 191 -29.44 -26.09 -6.91
N ALA A 192 -29.37 -26.82 -5.78
CA ALA A 192 -30.15 -26.50 -4.59
C ALA A 192 -29.62 -25.23 -3.90
N THR A 193 -28.31 -25.01 -3.97
CA THR A 193 -27.66 -23.83 -3.39
C THR A 193 -26.62 -23.22 -4.33
N ALA A 194 -26.32 -21.93 -4.16
CA ALA A 194 -25.26 -21.26 -4.91
C ALA A 194 -23.88 -21.85 -4.60
N VAL A 195 -23.67 -22.36 -3.38
CA VAL A 195 -22.41 -22.99 -2.96
C VAL A 195 -22.15 -24.27 -3.75
N GLU A 196 -23.15 -25.15 -3.87
CA GLU A 196 -23.08 -26.38 -4.67
C GLU A 196 -22.73 -26.09 -6.14
N ALA A 197 -23.33 -25.05 -6.72
CA ALA A 197 -23.03 -24.63 -8.10
C ALA A 197 -21.59 -24.13 -8.27
N ILE A 198 -21.05 -23.41 -7.28
CA ILE A 198 -19.66 -22.93 -7.27
C ILE A 198 -18.68 -24.09 -7.07
N GLU A 199 -18.97 -25.04 -6.19
CA GLU A 199 -18.17 -26.25 -5.98
C GLU A 199 -18.11 -27.11 -7.23
N THR A 200 -19.25 -27.31 -7.89
CA THR A 200 -19.32 -28.04 -9.17
C THR A 200 -18.50 -27.32 -10.25
N ALA A 201 -18.57 -25.99 -10.31
CA ALA A 201 -17.74 -25.18 -11.20
C ALA A 201 -16.24 -25.25 -10.86
N ARG A 202 -15.89 -25.41 -9.58
CA ARG A 202 -14.50 -25.54 -9.11
C ARG A 202 -13.89 -26.91 -9.43
N GLN A 203 -14.72 -27.96 -9.49
CA GLN A 203 -14.30 -29.30 -9.88
C GLN A 203 -14.03 -29.46 -11.38
N GLN A 204 -14.44 -28.49 -12.21
CA GLN A 204 -14.13 -28.50 -13.63
C GLN A 204 -12.65 -28.21 -13.87
N ALA A 205 -12.05 -28.90 -14.84
CA ALA A 205 -10.63 -28.83 -15.11
C ALA A 205 -10.16 -27.41 -15.44
N ASN A 206 -9.22 -26.88 -14.64
CA ASN A 206 -8.58 -25.59 -14.92
C ASN A 206 -7.56 -25.76 -16.05
N TRP A 207 -7.89 -25.28 -17.24
CA TRP A 207 -6.99 -25.33 -18.40
C TRP A 207 -5.88 -24.26 -18.35
N LEU A 208 -5.92 -23.34 -17.38
CA LEU A 208 -4.85 -22.34 -17.18
C LEU A 208 -3.60 -22.92 -16.48
N GLY A 209 -3.63 -24.21 -16.11
CA GLY A 209 -2.54 -24.92 -15.44
C GLY A 209 -2.46 -24.68 -13.94
N ASP A 210 -1.38 -25.16 -13.32
CA ASP A 210 -1.24 -25.22 -11.85
C ASP A 210 -0.56 -24.01 -11.21
N SER A 211 -0.28 -22.94 -11.97
CA SER A 211 0.32 -21.72 -11.40
C SER A 211 -0.60 -21.08 -10.34
N ALA A 212 -0.02 -20.41 -9.36
CA ALA A 212 -0.77 -19.75 -8.29
C ALA A 212 -1.70 -18.67 -8.86
N ILE A 213 -1.27 -17.93 -9.89
CA ILE A 213 -2.14 -17.00 -10.62
C ILE A 213 -3.27 -17.75 -11.32
N ALA A 214 -3.01 -18.89 -11.96
CA ALA A 214 -4.06 -19.68 -12.61
C ALA A 214 -5.10 -20.19 -11.61
N GLN A 215 -4.69 -20.66 -10.43
CA GLN A 215 -5.61 -21.06 -9.36
C GLN A 215 -6.43 -19.88 -8.83
N PHE A 216 -5.78 -18.73 -8.63
CA PHE A 216 -6.47 -17.51 -8.23
C PHE A 216 -7.53 -17.09 -9.27
N VAL A 217 -7.15 -17.04 -10.55
CA VAL A 217 -8.06 -16.72 -11.66
C VAL A 217 -9.20 -17.74 -11.76
N SER A 218 -8.89 -19.02 -11.59
CA SER A 218 -9.89 -20.09 -11.61
C SER A 218 -10.85 -20.03 -10.42
N GLY A 219 -10.41 -19.62 -9.23
CA GLY A 219 -11.27 -19.46 -8.06
C GLY A 219 -12.29 -18.34 -8.22
N TRP A 220 -11.86 -17.20 -8.80
CA TRP A 220 -12.78 -16.14 -9.20
C TRP A 220 -13.70 -16.59 -10.35
N GLY A 221 -13.17 -17.35 -11.30
CA GLY A 221 -13.92 -17.90 -12.42
C GLY A 221 -15.02 -18.87 -11.98
N SER A 222 -14.72 -19.80 -11.08
CA SER A 222 -15.69 -20.77 -10.55
C SER A 222 -16.78 -20.08 -9.74
N SER A 223 -16.43 -19.04 -8.99
CA SER A 223 -17.41 -18.23 -8.25
C SER A 223 -18.37 -17.51 -9.20
N TRP A 224 -17.83 -16.89 -10.26
CA TRP A 224 -18.63 -16.19 -11.28
C TRP A 224 -19.55 -17.15 -12.05
N VAL A 225 -18.97 -18.23 -12.60
CA VAL A 225 -19.70 -19.20 -13.42
C VAL A 225 -20.69 -20.01 -12.58
N GLY A 226 -20.33 -20.38 -11.35
CA GLY A 226 -21.24 -21.08 -10.42
C GLY A 226 -22.45 -20.23 -10.07
N LEU A 227 -22.25 -18.95 -9.72
CA LEU A 227 -23.36 -18.02 -9.45
C LEU A 227 -24.24 -17.80 -10.69
N GLU A 228 -23.63 -17.64 -11.87
CA GLU A 228 -24.34 -17.53 -13.14
C GLU A 228 -25.20 -18.77 -13.42
N ARG A 229 -24.65 -19.98 -13.26
CA ARG A 229 -25.36 -21.25 -13.44
C ARG A 229 -26.50 -21.43 -12.44
N PHE A 230 -26.27 -21.10 -11.16
CA PHE A 230 -27.31 -21.15 -10.12
C PHE A 230 -28.49 -20.24 -10.46
N MET A 231 -28.21 -18.96 -10.79
CA MET A 231 -29.24 -18.01 -11.18
C MET A 231 -30.01 -18.51 -12.41
N LEU A 232 -29.30 -19.01 -13.42
CA LEU A 232 -29.91 -19.54 -14.64
C LEU A 232 -30.79 -20.77 -14.37
N GLY A 233 -30.34 -21.69 -13.50
CA GLY A 233 -31.08 -22.90 -13.13
C GLY A 233 -32.39 -22.61 -12.41
N GLN A 234 -32.36 -21.73 -11.40
CA GLN A 234 -33.54 -21.33 -10.61
C GLN A 234 -34.66 -20.73 -11.46
N LEU A 235 -34.29 -20.07 -12.55
CA LEU A 235 -35.24 -19.34 -13.41
C LEU A 235 -35.77 -20.18 -14.58
N VAL A 236 -35.22 -21.38 -14.80
CA VAL A 236 -35.75 -22.36 -15.76
C VAL A 236 -36.89 -23.18 -15.14
N GLU A 237 -36.93 -23.37 -13.82
CA GLU A 237 -37.99 -24.13 -13.13
C GLU A 237 -39.38 -23.46 -13.18
N SER A 238 -39.44 -22.14 -13.43
CA SER A 238 -40.70 -21.43 -13.63
C SER A 238 -40.77 -20.79 -15.02
N PRO A 239 -41.46 -21.40 -16.01
CA PRO A 239 -41.64 -20.83 -17.34
C PRO A 239 -42.61 -19.63 -17.25
N SER A 240 -42.08 -18.48 -16.85
CA SER A 240 -42.79 -17.22 -16.62
C SER A 240 -42.06 -16.06 -17.33
N LEU A 241 -42.55 -14.82 -17.15
CA LEU A 241 -41.82 -13.61 -17.58
C LEU A 241 -40.37 -13.56 -17.06
N GLY A 242 -40.07 -14.26 -15.94
CA GLY A 242 -38.72 -14.39 -15.39
C GLY A 242 -37.71 -15.02 -16.35
N THR A 243 -38.12 -15.99 -17.18
CA THR A 243 -37.22 -16.65 -18.14
C THR A 243 -36.68 -15.68 -19.18
N TRP A 244 -37.51 -14.74 -19.69
CA TRP A 244 -37.07 -13.73 -20.64
C TRP A 244 -36.09 -12.72 -20.03
N PHE A 245 -36.34 -12.27 -18.80
CA PHE A 245 -35.40 -11.41 -18.06
C PHE A 245 -34.04 -12.08 -17.90
N VAL A 246 -34.04 -13.38 -17.70
CA VAL A 246 -32.83 -14.17 -17.49
C VAL A 246 -32.06 -14.38 -18.76
N LEU A 247 -32.72 -14.69 -19.88
CA LEU A 247 -32.07 -14.71 -21.19
C LEU A 247 -31.42 -13.36 -21.53
N ILE A 248 -32.08 -12.24 -21.20
CA ILE A 248 -31.56 -10.89 -21.42
C ILE A 248 -30.34 -10.62 -20.52
N ILE A 249 -30.43 -10.88 -19.22
CA ILE A 249 -29.33 -10.66 -18.26
C ILE A 249 -28.14 -11.54 -18.62
N SER A 250 -28.38 -12.81 -18.90
CA SER A 250 -27.41 -13.82 -19.34
C SER A 250 -26.69 -13.42 -20.63
N GLY A 251 -27.44 -12.91 -21.62
CA GLY A 251 -26.87 -12.36 -22.84
C GLY A 251 -26.05 -11.09 -22.58
N LEU A 252 -26.54 -10.17 -21.75
CA LEU A 252 -25.86 -8.92 -21.42
C LEU A 252 -24.53 -9.16 -20.69
N ILE A 253 -24.52 -10.12 -19.76
CA ILE A 253 -23.31 -10.55 -19.02
C ILE A 253 -22.25 -11.11 -19.97
N ARG A 254 -22.65 -11.84 -21.02
CA ARG A 254 -21.73 -12.46 -21.99
C ARG A 254 -21.39 -11.59 -23.20
N PHE A 255 -22.08 -10.47 -23.39
CA PHE A 255 -21.79 -9.53 -24.47
C PHE A 255 -20.31 -9.08 -24.51
N PRO A 256 -19.65 -8.72 -23.39
CA PRO A 256 -18.24 -8.31 -23.40
C PRO A 256 -17.29 -9.40 -23.90
N LEU A 257 -17.57 -10.67 -23.60
CA LEU A 257 -16.79 -11.82 -24.07
C LEU A 257 -16.83 -11.91 -25.60
N TYR A 258 -18.02 -11.96 -26.19
CA TYR A 258 -18.18 -12.05 -27.64
C TYR A 258 -17.69 -10.79 -28.35
N PHE A 259 -17.86 -9.63 -27.73
CA PHE A 259 -17.34 -8.39 -28.24
C PHE A 259 -15.80 -8.39 -28.31
N ALA A 260 -15.12 -8.82 -27.24
CA ALA A 260 -13.66 -8.91 -27.21
C ALA A 260 -13.11 -9.88 -28.26
N VAL A 261 -13.73 -11.06 -28.40
CA VAL A 261 -13.37 -12.05 -29.42
C VAL A 261 -13.56 -11.46 -30.82
N SER A 262 -14.69 -10.80 -31.06
CA SER A 262 -14.98 -10.18 -32.35
C SER A 262 -14.01 -9.05 -32.71
N LEU A 263 -13.63 -8.20 -31.74
CA LEU A 263 -12.59 -7.18 -31.93
C LEU A 263 -11.24 -7.80 -32.30
N THR A 264 -10.90 -8.92 -31.67
CA THR A 264 -9.65 -9.67 -31.94
C THR A 264 -9.64 -10.19 -33.37
N VAL A 265 -10.75 -10.74 -33.86
CA VAL A 265 -10.90 -11.16 -35.27
C VAL A 265 -10.81 -9.96 -36.21
N CYS A 266 -11.48 -8.85 -35.88
CA CYS A 266 -11.44 -7.62 -36.68
C CYS A 266 -10.04 -7.01 -36.78
N ALA A 267 -9.19 -7.22 -35.77
CA ALA A 267 -7.80 -6.81 -35.81
C ALA A 267 -7.08 -7.40 -37.02
N PHE A 268 -7.33 -8.67 -37.37
CA PHE A 268 -6.67 -9.34 -38.52
C PHE A 268 -7.24 -8.93 -39.88
N VAL A 269 -8.51 -8.51 -39.91
CA VAL A 269 -9.21 -8.04 -41.11
C VAL A 269 -8.78 -6.61 -41.49
N LEU A 270 -8.25 -5.83 -40.53
CA LEU A 270 -7.81 -4.46 -40.76
C LEU A 270 -6.71 -4.39 -41.85
N PRO A 271 -6.82 -3.49 -42.85
CA PRO A 271 -5.78 -3.33 -43.87
C PRO A 271 -4.42 -2.93 -43.29
N GLN A 272 -3.33 -3.49 -43.82
CA GLN A 272 -1.97 -3.24 -43.28
C GLN A 272 -1.55 -1.77 -43.29
N ARG A 273 -2.08 -0.98 -44.22
CA ARG A 273 -1.78 0.46 -44.32
C ARG A 273 -2.30 1.22 -43.09
N GLU A 274 -3.43 0.81 -42.53
CA GLU A 274 -4.08 1.49 -41.40
C GLU A 274 -3.30 1.31 -40.08
N TYR A 275 -2.54 0.22 -39.90
CA TYR A 275 -1.68 0.07 -38.71
C TYR A 275 -0.61 1.17 -38.59
N ARG A 276 -0.22 1.78 -39.72
CA ARG A 276 0.74 2.90 -39.71
C ARG A 276 0.22 4.09 -38.89
N ARG A 277 -1.11 4.29 -38.83
CA ARG A 277 -1.74 5.37 -38.04
C ARG A 277 -1.54 5.22 -36.53
N ILE A 278 -1.31 4.00 -36.06
CA ILE A 278 -1.10 3.73 -34.64
C ILE A 278 0.23 4.34 -34.18
N LEU A 279 1.28 4.21 -35.00
CA LEU A 279 2.63 4.68 -34.69
C LEU A 279 2.91 6.13 -35.16
N LEU A 280 2.09 6.64 -36.09
CA LEU A 280 2.19 8.02 -36.56
C LEU A 280 1.48 9.01 -35.61
N PRO A 281 1.94 10.28 -35.56
CA PRO A 281 1.21 11.33 -34.89
C PRO A 281 -0.19 11.46 -35.47
N THR A 282 -1.16 11.81 -34.62
CA THR A 282 -2.57 11.89 -35.02
C THR A 282 -2.76 13.04 -36.01
N ARG A 283 -3.14 12.73 -37.25
CA ARG A 283 -3.44 13.71 -38.32
C ARG A 283 -4.70 13.30 -39.09
N PRO A 284 -5.50 14.26 -39.59
CA PRO A 284 -6.73 13.98 -40.33
C PRO A 284 -6.51 13.58 -41.80
N ASP A 285 -5.31 13.13 -42.16
CA ASP A 285 -4.96 12.78 -43.55
C ASP A 285 -5.74 11.53 -44.02
N GLN A 286 -6.29 11.58 -45.24
CA GLN A 286 -7.06 10.46 -45.79
C GLN A 286 -6.22 9.19 -45.93
N GLU A 287 -4.94 9.31 -46.29
CA GLU A 287 -4.02 8.19 -46.35
C GLU A 287 -2.93 8.29 -45.27
N PRO A 288 -2.56 7.17 -44.62
CA PRO A 288 -1.49 7.19 -43.64
C PRO A 288 -0.14 7.37 -44.32
N GLY A 289 0.66 8.31 -43.81
CA GLY A 289 2.02 8.55 -44.27
C GLY A 289 2.95 7.34 -44.12
N THR A 290 4.17 7.49 -44.62
CA THR A 290 5.20 6.45 -44.50
C THR A 290 5.80 6.42 -43.09
N LEU A 291 6.12 5.21 -42.61
CA LEU A 291 6.84 5.03 -41.35
C LEU A 291 8.35 5.10 -41.62
N SER A 292 9.08 5.88 -40.83
CA SER A 292 10.55 5.83 -40.86
C SER A 292 11.06 4.56 -40.19
N ALA A 293 12.15 3.99 -40.70
CA ALA A 293 12.80 2.80 -40.12
C ALA A 293 13.15 3.03 -38.63
N THR A 294 13.60 4.23 -38.28
CA THR A 294 13.92 4.63 -36.90
C THR A 294 12.71 4.51 -35.97
N ARG A 295 11.51 4.90 -36.39
CA ARG A 295 10.31 4.77 -35.54
C ARG A 295 9.91 3.32 -35.32
N ILE A 296 10.07 2.47 -36.33
CA ILE A 296 9.81 1.03 -36.21
C ILE A 296 10.82 0.40 -35.24
N ALA A 297 12.10 0.77 -35.35
CA ALA A 297 13.15 0.33 -34.44
C ALA A 297 12.85 0.75 -32.99
N TRP A 298 12.48 2.01 -32.74
CA TRP A 298 12.08 2.45 -31.41
C TRP A 298 10.83 1.75 -30.89
N ALA A 299 9.78 1.59 -31.72
CA ALA A 299 8.56 0.89 -31.32
C ALA A 299 8.83 -0.57 -30.93
N SER A 300 9.62 -1.29 -31.74
CA SER A 300 9.99 -2.68 -31.47
C SER A 300 10.91 -2.82 -30.26
N ALA A 301 11.91 -1.94 -30.11
CA ALA A 301 12.78 -1.91 -28.93
C ALA A 301 11.99 -1.62 -27.65
N SER A 302 11.12 -0.60 -27.65
CA SER A 302 10.28 -0.27 -26.49
C SER A 302 9.30 -1.40 -26.15
N ALA A 303 8.69 -2.04 -27.15
CA ALA A 303 7.81 -3.19 -26.92
C ALA A 303 8.57 -4.37 -26.32
N THR A 304 9.77 -4.67 -26.83
CA THR A 304 10.63 -5.74 -26.32
C THR A 304 11.05 -5.47 -24.88
N ILE A 305 11.45 -4.22 -24.57
CA ILE A 305 11.83 -3.83 -23.22
C ILE A 305 10.63 -3.95 -22.26
N LEU A 306 9.46 -3.45 -22.66
CA LEU A 306 8.26 -3.51 -21.84
C LEU A 306 7.81 -4.96 -21.59
N VAL A 307 7.89 -5.84 -22.59
CA VAL A 307 7.52 -7.24 -22.42
C VAL A 307 8.54 -7.98 -21.53
N LEU A 308 9.83 -7.88 -21.81
CA LEU A 308 10.87 -8.66 -21.14
C LEU A 308 11.22 -8.15 -19.73
N PHE A 309 11.29 -6.83 -19.54
CA PHE A 309 11.78 -6.23 -18.29
C PHE A 309 10.67 -5.65 -17.41
N ILE A 310 9.43 -5.56 -17.90
CA ILE A 310 8.30 -5.06 -17.11
C ILE A 310 7.23 -6.13 -16.98
N TYR A 311 6.67 -6.61 -18.09
CA TYR A 311 5.53 -7.53 -18.07
C TYR A 311 5.87 -8.89 -17.43
N PHE A 312 6.88 -9.61 -17.92
CA PHE A 312 7.25 -10.92 -17.35
C PHE A 312 7.69 -10.83 -15.89
N PRO A 313 8.52 -9.85 -15.46
CA PRO A 313 8.87 -9.68 -14.06
C PRO A 313 7.66 -9.39 -13.16
N ILE A 314 6.70 -8.55 -13.61
CA ILE A 314 5.47 -8.30 -12.85
C ILE A 314 4.69 -9.60 -12.63
N ILE A 315 4.51 -10.42 -13.67
CA ILE A 315 3.81 -11.71 -13.53
C ILE A 315 4.56 -12.65 -12.58
N ALA A 316 5.89 -12.72 -12.66
CA ALA A 316 6.70 -13.52 -11.75
C ALA A 316 6.61 -13.04 -10.28
N VAL A 317 6.58 -11.73 -10.05
CA VAL A 317 6.39 -11.14 -8.71
C VAL A 317 4.98 -11.42 -8.20
N MET A 318 3.95 -11.30 -9.05
CA MET A 318 2.57 -11.64 -8.69
C MET A 318 2.42 -13.12 -8.32
N GLU A 319 3.05 -14.02 -9.09
CA GLU A 319 3.06 -15.46 -8.80
C GLU A 319 3.65 -15.71 -7.41
N SER A 320 4.86 -15.19 -7.15
CA SER A 320 5.51 -15.32 -5.84
C SER A 320 4.68 -14.72 -4.71
N ALA A 321 4.06 -13.55 -4.93
CA ALA A 321 3.23 -12.89 -3.93
C ALA A 321 1.95 -13.67 -3.58
N ILE A 322 1.38 -14.42 -4.53
CA ILE A 322 0.21 -15.27 -4.30
C ILE A 322 0.61 -16.61 -3.70
N SER A 323 1.67 -17.25 -4.21
CA SER A 323 2.19 -18.52 -3.68
C SER A 323 2.61 -18.42 -2.20
N ASN A 324 3.12 -17.26 -1.78
CA ASN A 324 3.59 -17.02 -0.42
C ASN A 324 2.48 -16.62 0.57
N ARG A 325 1.20 -16.59 0.18
CA ARG A 325 0.10 -16.32 1.11
C ARG A 325 -0.22 -17.58 1.93
N PRO A 326 0.01 -17.58 3.26
CA PRO A 326 -0.44 -18.67 4.10
C PRO A 326 -1.97 -18.59 4.23
N GLY A 327 -2.69 -19.63 3.76
CA GLY A 327 -4.07 -19.86 4.21
C GLY A 327 -5.19 -19.96 3.17
N GLU A 328 -4.94 -20.23 1.89
CA GLU A 328 -6.03 -20.44 0.91
C GLU A 328 -5.84 -21.70 0.04
N GLN A 329 -5.21 -22.73 0.59
CA GLN A 329 -5.34 -24.09 0.07
C GLN A 329 -6.64 -24.70 0.62
N SER A 330 -7.42 -25.30 -0.28
CA SER A 330 -8.79 -25.79 -0.10
C SER A 330 -9.12 -26.40 1.27
N PRO A 331 -10.33 -26.13 1.82
CA PRO A 331 -10.85 -26.81 2.99
C PRO A 331 -11.36 -28.20 2.61
N GLU A 332 -10.46 -29.13 2.32
CA GLU A 332 -10.74 -30.56 2.33
C GLU A 332 -10.03 -31.18 3.54
N ALA A 333 -10.67 -31.07 4.70
CA ALA A 333 -10.43 -31.97 5.81
C ALA A 333 -11.77 -32.61 6.19
N VAL A 334 -11.94 -33.83 5.68
CA VAL A 334 -12.83 -34.88 6.17
C VAL A 334 -13.13 -34.69 7.66
N VAL A 335 -14.41 -34.76 8.02
CA VAL A 335 -14.91 -34.77 9.40
C VAL A 335 -14.34 -36.01 10.11
N ILE A 336 -13.13 -35.86 10.63
CA ILE A 336 -12.53 -36.73 11.64
C ILE A 336 -12.78 -36.00 12.95
N ARG A 337 -13.39 -36.67 13.93
CA ARG A 337 -13.63 -36.11 15.27
C ARG A 337 -12.28 -35.72 15.85
N THR A 338 -11.99 -34.44 15.75
CA THR A 338 -10.70 -33.87 16.07
C THR A 338 -10.76 -33.47 17.53
N VAL A 339 -9.69 -33.73 18.26
CA VAL A 339 -9.58 -33.36 19.68
C VAL A 339 -8.21 -32.75 19.92
N GLU A 340 -8.09 -31.99 20.99
CA GLU A 340 -6.82 -31.46 21.47
C GLU A 340 -6.34 -32.30 22.65
N ARG A 341 -5.03 -32.57 22.73
CA ARG A 341 -4.43 -33.29 23.85
C ARG A 341 -3.69 -32.31 24.75
N ILE A 342 -4.21 -32.12 25.96
CA ILE A 342 -3.60 -31.25 26.98
C ILE A 342 -3.12 -32.15 28.11
N GLY A 343 -1.80 -32.30 28.25
CA GLY A 343 -1.22 -33.35 29.10
C GLY A 343 -1.65 -34.75 28.67
N ASP A 344 -2.26 -35.51 29.59
CA ASP A 344 -2.75 -36.88 29.38
C ASP A 344 -4.26 -36.96 29.06
N ARG A 345 -4.94 -35.83 28.91
CA ARG A 345 -6.40 -35.78 28.71
C ARG A 345 -6.79 -35.22 27.35
N TYR A 346 -7.94 -35.67 26.85
CA TYR A 346 -8.55 -35.19 25.61
C TYR A 346 -9.58 -34.10 25.91
N HIS A 347 -9.56 -33.06 25.09
CA HIS A 347 -10.42 -31.88 25.19
C HIS A 347 -11.00 -31.51 23.82
N GLU A 348 -12.12 -30.80 23.82
CA GLU A 348 -12.77 -30.30 22.59
C GLU A 348 -11.85 -29.38 21.78
N VAL A 349 -12.02 -29.35 20.45
CA VAL A 349 -11.25 -28.46 19.55
C VAL A 349 -11.50 -27.00 19.92
N GLY A 350 -10.43 -26.21 20.00
CA GLY A 350 -10.48 -24.80 20.38
C GLY A 350 -10.31 -24.54 21.88
N THR A 351 -10.06 -25.56 22.71
CA THR A 351 -9.79 -25.37 24.14
C THR A 351 -8.47 -24.63 24.37
N VAL A 352 -7.41 -24.96 23.63
CA VAL A 352 -6.12 -24.26 23.67
C VAL A 352 -6.28 -22.81 23.20
N GLU A 353 -7.02 -22.59 22.11
CA GLU A 353 -7.29 -21.25 21.56
C GLU A 353 -8.08 -20.38 22.54
N GLU A 354 -9.04 -20.95 23.27
CA GLU A 354 -9.86 -20.20 24.23
C GLU A 354 -9.10 -19.87 25.52
N ILE A 355 -8.21 -20.77 25.99
CA ILE A 355 -7.25 -20.45 27.07
C ILE A 355 -6.29 -19.35 26.62
N ASN A 356 -5.83 -19.38 25.36
CA ASN A 356 -4.99 -18.32 24.80
C ASN A 356 -5.75 -16.99 24.71
N ARG A 357 -7.02 -16.98 24.30
CA ARG A 357 -7.86 -15.76 24.30
C ARG A 357 -8.10 -15.21 25.70
N LEU A 358 -8.31 -16.09 26.68
CA LEU A 358 -8.41 -15.70 28.08
C LEU A 358 -7.09 -15.06 28.55
N ALA A 359 -5.94 -15.67 28.23
CA ALA A 359 -4.62 -15.11 28.50
C ALA A 359 -4.45 -13.73 27.84
N VAL A 360 -4.85 -13.57 26.58
CA VAL A 360 -4.79 -12.29 25.85
C VAL A 360 -5.68 -11.22 26.50
N SER A 361 -6.89 -11.56 26.94
CA SER A 361 -7.78 -10.61 27.64
C SER A 361 -7.19 -10.13 28.97
N MET A 362 -6.58 -11.04 29.73
CA MET A 362 -5.90 -10.71 31.00
C MET A 362 -4.62 -9.90 30.75
N MET A 363 -3.94 -10.13 29.63
CA MET A 363 -2.80 -9.31 29.16
C MET A 363 -3.21 -7.90 28.72
N GLU A 364 -4.41 -7.71 28.16
CA GLU A 364 -4.91 -6.39 27.78
C GLU A 364 -5.13 -5.48 29.01
N GLU A 365 -5.56 -6.05 30.13
CA GLU A 365 -5.65 -5.29 31.38
C GLU A 365 -4.26 -4.97 31.97
N ARG A 366 -3.29 -5.85 31.78
CA ARG A 366 -1.89 -5.62 32.15
C ARG A 366 -1.23 -4.54 31.29
N SER A 367 -1.53 -4.49 29.99
CA SER A 367 -1.05 -3.45 29.09
C SER A 367 -1.64 -2.08 29.44
N LYS A 368 -2.90 -2.03 29.88
CA LYS A 368 -3.53 -0.81 30.44
C LYS A 368 -2.81 -0.31 31.70
N ALA A 369 -2.35 -1.22 32.57
CA ALA A 369 -1.56 -0.87 33.75
C ALA A 369 -0.17 -0.31 33.37
N LEU A 370 0.54 -0.95 32.44
CA LEU A 370 1.83 -0.45 31.93
C LEU A 370 1.69 0.90 31.21
N ALA A 371 0.63 1.09 30.42
CA ALA A 371 0.31 2.37 29.79
C ALA A 371 0.04 3.46 30.85
N SER A 372 -0.64 3.12 31.94
CA SER A 372 -0.89 4.06 33.04
C SER A 372 0.40 4.46 33.77
N ILE A 373 1.34 3.52 33.92
CA ILE A 373 2.69 3.77 34.46
C ILE A 373 3.49 4.69 33.52
N ASP A 374 3.47 4.45 32.21
CA ASP A 374 4.17 5.29 31.22
C ASP A 374 3.61 6.72 31.16
N ILE A 375 2.28 6.86 31.23
CA ILE A 375 1.62 8.16 31.32
C ILE A 375 2.06 8.89 32.58
N ALA A 376 2.03 8.24 33.74
CA ALA A 376 2.43 8.86 34.99
C ALA A 376 3.94 9.22 35.04
N LEU A 377 4.79 8.42 34.39
CA LEU A 377 6.22 8.72 34.22
C LEU A 377 6.43 9.95 33.32
N THR A 378 5.72 10.00 32.19
CA THR A 378 5.75 11.12 31.24
C THR A 378 5.29 12.42 31.92
N GLU A 379 4.22 12.35 32.71
CA GLU A 379 3.71 13.48 33.47
C GLU A 379 4.74 13.98 34.49
N GLY A 380 5.41 13.09 35.22
CA GLY A 380 6.48 13.51 36.14
C GLY A 380 7.64 14.21 35.43
N PHE A 381 8.07 13.69 34.28
CA PHE A 381 9.09 14.38 33.48
C PHE A 381 8.59 15.69 32.85
N SER A 382 7.30 15.81 32.55
CA SER A 382 6.71 17.08 32.07
C SER A 382 6.72 18.16 33.16
N LEU A 383 6.42 17.79 34.40
CA LEU A 383 6.53 18.68 35.56
C LEU A 383 7.99 19.09 35.79
N MET A 384 8.95 18.16 35.68
CA MET A 384 10.37 18.50 35.74
C MET A 384 10.81 19.47 34.64
N ARG A 385 10.32 19.31 33.40
CA ARG A 385 10.59 20.25 32.31
C ARG A 385 9.99 21.63 32.58
N ALA A 386 8.78 21.69 33.16
CA ALA A 386 8.16 22.95 33.56
C ALA A 386 9.00 23.66 34.65
N ASN A 387 9.63 22.89 35.54
CA ASN A 387 10.52 23.40 36.59
C ASN A 387 11.89 23.91 36.10
N VAL A 388 12.23 23.73 34.82
CA VAL A 388 13.43 24.33 34.22
C VAL A 388 13.32 25.85 34.14
N ASP A 389 12.14 26.38 33.80
CA ASP A 389 11.95 27.82 33.64
C ASP A 389 12.11 28.58 34.98
N PRO A 390 11.53 28.13 36.11
CA PRO A 390 11.82 28.67 37.43
C PRO A 390 13.30 28.64 37.83
N TYR A 391 14.05 27.60 37.44
CA TYR A 391 15.49 27.54 37.65
C TYR A 391 16.21 28.62 36.83
N LEU A 392 15.86 28.79 35.56
CA LEU A 392 16.45 29.79 34.68
C LEU A 392 16.07 31.21 35.08
N ASP A 393 14.87 31.43 35.63
CA ASP A 393 14.47 32.72 36.20
C ASP A 393 15.37 33.12 37.37
N TRP A 394 15.69 32.18 38.26
CA TRP A 394 16.70 32.43 39.30
C TRP A 394 18.08 32.64 38.68
N TYR A 395 18.49 31.82 37.71
CA TYR A 395 19.80 31.88 37.08
C TYR A 395 20.04 33.23 36.35
N TYR A 396 19.08 33.74 35.60
CA TYR A 396 19.15 35.05 34.95
C TYR A 396 18.52 36.17 35.81
N SER A 397 18.53 36.02 37.14
CA SER A 397 18.15 37.10 38.06
C SER A 397 19.38 37.79 38.65
N LEU A 398 19.22 39.07 39.01
CA LEU A 398 20.26 39.84 39.72
C LEU A 398 20.72 39.13 41.01
N PRO A 399 19.83 38.63 41.91
CA PRO A 399 20.27 37.86 43.07
C PRO A 399 21.03 36.57 42.71
N GLY A 400 20.64 35.90 41.63
CA GLY A 400 21.33 34.70 41.14
C GLY A 400 22.75 34.99 40.66
N GLU A 401 22.96 36.11 39.96
CA GLU A 401 24.28 36.56 39.52
C GLU A 401 25.22 36.82 40.71
N TRP A 402 24.77 37.56 41.72
CA TRP A 402 25.55 37.80 42.94
C TRP A 402 25.88 36.50 43.69
N THR A 403 24.93 35.56 43.72
CA THR A 403 25.13 34.26 44.36
C THR A 403 26.20 33.45 43.63
N ARG A 404 26.16 33.41 42.28
CA ARG A 404 27.20 32.73 41.47
C ARG A 404 28.58 33.35 41.63
N VAL A 405 28.68 34.68 41.69
CA VAL A 405 29.95 35.36 41.92
C VAL A 405 30.51 35.00 43.30
N ALA A 406 29.67 35.03 44.33
CA ALA A 406 30.08 34.66 45.69
C ALA A 406 30.53 33.20 45.78
N THR A 407 29.79 32.25 45.18
CA THR A 407 30.14 30.82 45.21
C THR A 407 31.33 30.47 44.32
N LEU A 408 31.58 31.25 43.27
CA LEU A 408 32.80 31.15 42.47
C LEU A 408 34.04 31.55 43.30
N LEU A 409 33.96 32.63 44.08
CA LEU A 409 35.07 33.09 44.93
C LEU A 409 35.40 32.10 46.06
N THR A 410 34.42 31.33 46.52
CA THR A 410 34.62 30.29 47.54
C THR A 410 35.00 28.93 46.96
N GLY A 411 35.00 28.78 45.62
CA GLY A 411 35.38 27.54 44.92
C GLY A 411 34.27 26.48 44.82
N ASN A 412 33.05 26.77 45.27
CA ASN A 412 31.94 25.79 45.38
C ASN A 412 30.81 26.05 44.37
N LEU A 413 31.13 26.71 43.23
CA LEU A 413 30.11 27.10 42.24
C LEU A 413 29.35 25.91 41.66
N GLU A 414 30.05 24.84 41.29
CA GLU A 414 29.46 23.67 40.62
C GLU A 414 28.50 22.90 41.53
N ASP A 415 28.89 22.69 42.79
CA ASP A 415 28.04 22.06 43.80
C ASP A 415 26.78 22.89 44.06
N HIS A 416 26.93 24.21 44.21
CA HIS A 416 25.80 25.09 44.44
C HIS A 416 24.82 25.12 43.25
N LEU A 417 25.32 25.13 42.01
CA LEU A 417 24.48 25.08 40.82
C LEU A 417 23.78 23.73 40.67
N SER A 418 24.44 22.64 41.04
CA SER A 418 23.87 21.28 41.04
C SER A 418 22.77 21.15 42.09
N ASP A 419 23.00 21.62 43.31
CA ASP A 419 22.00 21.60 44.39
C ASP A 419 20.79 22.46 44.05
N LYS A 420 21.02 23.65 43.49
CA LYS A 420 19.93 24.55 43.10
C LYS A 420 19.11 23.98 41.94
N LEU A 421 19.77 23.36 40.96
CA LEU A 421 19.09 22.68 39.85
C LEU A 421 18.28 21.49 40.37
N SER A 422 18.87 20.66 41.25
CA SER A 422 18.18 19.53 41.88
C SER A 422 16.93 19.99 42.66
N ALA A 423 17.07 21.05 43.46
CA ALA A 423 15.97 21.60 44.25
C ALA A 423 14.85 22.17 43.37
N SER A 424 15.19 22.87 42.28
CA SER A 424 14.20 23.39 41.34
C SER A 424 13.49 22.28 40.59
N LEU A 425 14.23 21.29 40.05
CA LEU A 425 13.64 20.19 39.29
C LEU A 425 12.74 19.29 40.16
N GLY A 426 13.09 19.12 41.43
CA GLY A 426 12.31 18.35 42.41
C GLY A 426 11.14 19.11 43.05
N ALA A 427 10.88 20.36 42.67
CA ALA A 427 9.73 21.11 43.18
C ALA A 427 8.41 20.43 42.80
N ASP A 428 7.43 20.49 43.70
CA ASP A 428 6.08 19.91 43.55
C ASP A 428 6.02 18.38 43.38
N GLU A 429 7.06 17.66 43.83
CA GLU A 429 7.15 16.20 43.84
C GLU A 429 6.73 15.54 42.50
N PRO A 430 7.50 15.74 41.41
CA PRO A 430 7.06 15.39 40.05
C PRO A 430 6.62 13.93 39.86
N PHE A 431 7.20 12.99 40.62
CA PHE A 431 6.93 11.56 40.48
C PHE A 431 5.91 10.97 41.46
N ALA A 432 5.25 11.80 42.29
CA ALA A 432 4.29 11.31 43.29
C ALA A 432 3.14 10.48 42.68
N ARG A 433 2.64 10.86 41.49
CA ARG A 433 1.59 10.11 40.78
C ARG A 433 2.10 8.79 40.22
N PHE A 434 3.32 8.78 39.69
CA PHE A 434 3.96 7.56 39.19
C PHE A 434 4.07 6.52 40.31
N GLU A 435 4.47 6.94 41.51
CA GLU A 435 4.60 6.06 42.67
C GLU A 435 3.28 5.42 43.08
N GLN A 436 2.19 6.19 43.08
CA GLN A 436 0.85 5.69 43.42
C GLN A 436 0.36 4.66 42.39
N VAL A 437 0.51 4.96 41.10
CA VAL A 437 0.09 4.06 40.01
C VAL A 437 0.94 2.79 40.00
N PHE A 438 2.24 2.92 40.26
CA PHE A 438 3.16 1.80 40.31
C PHE A 438 2.86 0.85 41.47
N ALA A 439 2.61 1.39 42.68
CA ALA A 439 2.21 0.58 43.84
C ALA A 439 0.89 -0.17 43.62
N ALA A 440 -0.10 0.47 42.99
CA ALA A 440 -1.37 -0.17 42.65
C ALA A 440 -1.22 -1.30 41.62
N ALA A 441 -0.33 -1.13 40.62
CA ALA A 441 -0.07 -2.14 39.61
C ALA A 441 0.61 -3.39 40.18
N LEU A 442 1.51 -3.24 41.15
CA LEU A 442 2.19 -4.36 41.82
C LEU A 442 1.22 -5.23 42.62
N HIS A 443 0.32 -4.62 43.39
CA HIS A 443 -0.67 -5.38 44.17
C HIS A 443 -1.67 -6.15 43.29
N GLY A 444 -2.04 -5.61 42.11
CA GLY A 444 -2.97 -6.27 41.19
C GLY A 444 -2.39 -7.45 40.39
N GLU A 445 -1.07 -7.61 40.30
CA GLU A 445 -0.46 -8.67 39.48
C GLU A 445 -0.59 -10.06 40.14
N ALA A 446 -0.39 -10.14 41.46
CA ALA A 446 -0.48 -11.40 42.20
C ALA A 446 -1.90 -11.98 42.19
N GLU A 447 -2.92 -11.12 42.38
CA GLU A 447 -4.33 -11.53 42.38
C GLU A 447 -4.78 -12.03 41.00
N LYS A 448 -4.37 -11.36 39.92
CA LYS A 448 -4.75 -11.74 38.55
C LYS A 448 -4.09 -13.02 38.06
N ALA A 449 -2.87 -13.30 38.50
CA ALA A 449 -2.21 -14.57 38.21
C ALA A 449 -2.94 -15.77 38.83
N GLU A 450 -3.46 -15.60 40.05
CA GLU A 450 -4.27 -16.62 40.71
C GLU A 450 -5.66 -16.76 40.06
N GLU A 451 -6.27 -15.66 39.67
CA GLU A 451 -7.57 -15.64 38.99
C GLU A 451 -7.52 -16.35 37.62
N PHE A 452 -6.50 -16.07 36.81
CA PHE A 452 -6.29 -16.77 35.53
C PHE A 452 -6.14 -18.28 35.74
N ARG A 453 -5.32 -18.68 36.73
CA ARG A 453 -5.12 -20.10 37.04
C ARG A 453 -6.43 -20.77 37.47
N ARG A 454 -7.30 -20.08 38.19
CA ARG A 454 -8.63 -20.59 38.57
C ARG A 454 -9.52 -20.78 37.33
N LEU A 455 -9.69 -19.74 36.52
CA LEU A 455 -10.57 -19.76 35.35
C LEU A 455 -10.10 -20.75 34.27
N ALA A 456 -8.79 -20.83 34.02
CA ALA A 456 -8.21 -21.79 33.08
C ALA A 456 -8.45 -23.25 33.55
N ASN A 457 -8.35 -23.52 34.86
CA ASN A 457 -8.67 -24.85 35.39
C ASN A 457 -10.16 -25.18 35.30
N GLU A 458 -11.05 -24.21 35.52
CA GLU A 458 -12.50 -24.39 35.33
C GLU A 458 -12.84 -24.72 33.88
N LEU A 459 -12.25 -24.01 32.92
CA LEU A 459 -12.45 -24.24 31.48
C LEU A 459 -11.94 -25.62 31.05
N LEU A 460 -10.76 -26.04 31.52
CA LEU A 460 -10.20 -27.36 31.25
C LEU A 460 -11.08 -28.49 31.79
N ASN A 461 -11.67 -28.30 32.97
CA ASN A 461 -12.55 -29.30 33.57
C ASN A 461 -13.90 -29.38 32.86
N ALA A 462 -14.45 -28.25 32.41
CA ALA A 462 -15.75 -28.20 31.73
C ALA A 462 -15.73 -28.83 30.32
N ARG A 463 -14.59 -28.76 29.61
CA ARG A 463 -14.45 -29.25 28.22
C ARG A 463 -13.71 -30.58 28.08
N HIS A 464 -13.71 -31.37 29.15
CA HIS A 464 -13.10 -32.68 29.12
C HIS A 464 -13.97 -33.67 28.31
N VAL A 465 -13.35 -34.39 27.38
CA VAL A 465 -14.02 -35.44 26.59
C VAL A 465 -13.45 -36.81 26.98
N GLU A 466 -14.33 -37.72 27.41
CA GLU A 466 -13.97 -39.13 27.56
C GLU A 466 -14.00 -39.82 26.20
N VAL A 467 -12.86 -40.39 25.80
CA VAL A 467 -12.70 -41.15 24.54
C VAL A 467 -12.73 -42.64 24.87
N GLN A 468 -13.63 -43.40 24.23
CA GLN A 468 -13.65 -44.87 24.33
C GLN A 468 -12.67 -45.50 23.32
N ALA A 469 -12.17 -46.71 23.63
CA ALA A 469 -11.03 -47.33 22.95
C ALA A 469 -11.20 -47.68 21.46
N ASP A 470 -12.37 -47.44 20.86
CA ASP A 470 -12.71 -47.81 19.47
C ASP A 470 -12.96 -46.60 18.54
N ASP A 471 -12.79 -45.36 19.04
CA ASP A 471 -12.91 -44.13 18.23
C ASP A 471 -11.56 -43.78 17.55
N GLU A 472 -11.53 -43.63 16.22
CA GLU A 472 -10.37 -43.07 15.51
C GLU A 472 -10.26 -41.56 15.76
N VAL A 473 -9.40 -41.20 16.71
CA VAL A 473 -9.19 -39.80 17.15
C VAL A 473 -7.96 -39.19 16.49
N ARG A 474 -8.14 -38.05 15.79
CA ARG A 474 -7.03 -37.25 15.24
C ARG A 474 -6.71 -36.09 16.18
N VAL A 475 -5.49 -36.07 16.72
CA VAL A 475 -5.01 -35.02 17.63
C VAL A 475 -4.47 -33.85 16.82
N LEU A 476 -5.12 -32.68 16.89
CA LEU A 476 -4.71 -31.47 16.14
C LEU A 476 -3.55 -30.73 16.80
N ALA A 477 -3.55 -30.69 18.13
CA ALA A 477 -2.57 -29.94 18.91
C ALA A 477 -2.23 -30.70 20.19
N ARG A 478 -0.97 -30.59 20.60
CA ARG A 478 -0.47 -31.06 21.89
C ARG A 478 0.04 -29.84 22.66
N ALA A 479 -0.45 -29.67 23.87
CA ALA A 479 0.01 -28.60 24.74
C ALA A 479 0.29 -29.16 26.14
N ASP A 480 1.34 -28.64 26.78
CA ASP A 480 1.64 -28.98 28.16
C ASP A 480 0.72 -28.18 29.10
N ARG A 481 0.15 -28.88 30.09
CA ARG A 481 -0.75 -28.28 31.07
C ARG A 481 -0.01 -27.24 31.93
N ALA A 482 1.26 -27.50 32.25
CA ALA A 482 2.05 -26.56 33.05
C ALA A 482 2.33 -25.26 32.29
N GLU A 483 2.60 -25.35 30.99
CA GLU A 483 2.86 -24.23 30.10
C GLU A 483 1.58 -23.39 29.87
N LEU A 484 0.45 -24.04 29.60
CA LEU A 484 -0.85 -23.37 29.41
C LEU A 484 -1.39 -22.66 30.66
N LEU A 485 -1.06 -23.16 31.85
CA LEU A 485 -1.46 -22.55 33.12
C LEU A 485 -0.49 -21.47 33.60
N SER A 486 0.61 -21.25 32.87
CA SER A 486 1.50 -20.14 33.11
C SER A 486 1.04 -18.93 32.28
N LEU A 487 0.69 -17.84 32.94
CA LEU A 487 0.54 -16.56 32.26
C LEU A 487 1.90 -16.19 31.66
N PRO A 488 2.01 -15.91 30.34
CA PRO A 488 3.29 -15.54 29.76
C PRO A 488 3.84 -14.34 30.51
N THR A 489 5.01 -14.53 31.11
CA THR A 489 5.60 -13.55 32.01
C THR A 489 6.19 -12.43 31.14
N HIS A 490 5.51 -11.29 31.04
CA HIS A 490 6.18 -10.10 30.54
C HIS A 490 7.26 -9.71 31.55
N THR A 491 8.51 -9.68 31.09
CA THR A 491 9.72 -9.19 31.77
C THR A 491 9.68 -7.68 32.02
N GLY A 492 8.51 -7.10 32.27
CA GLY A 492 8.33 -5.72 32.67
C GLY A 492 8.42 -5.66 34.18
N ILE A 493 7.28 -5.85 34.86
CA ILE A 493 7.02 -5.48 36.25
C ILE A 493 7.88 -6.25 37.28
N THR A 494 8.03 -7.57 37.16
CA THR A 494 8.83 -8.40 38.09
C THR A 494 10.33 -8.05 38.05
N THR A 495 10.80 -7.62 36.89
CA THR A 495 12.15 -7.07 36.70
C THR A 495 12.29 -5.65 37.21
N ILE A 496 11.21 -4.87 37.31
CA ILE A 496 11.27 -3.51 37.88
C ILE A 496 11.58 -3.59 39.38
N GLU A 497 10.91 -4.49 40.12
CA GLU A 497 11.21 -4.75 41.53
C GLU A 497 12.67 -5.21 41.72
N GLN A 498 13.14 -6.15 40.89
CA GLN A 498 14.51 -6.66 40.95
C GLN A 498 15.57 -5.63 40.52
N ARG A 499 15.26 -4.73 39.56
CA ARG A 499 16.19 -3.71 39.03
C ARG A 499 16.23 -2.43 39.85
N LEU A 500 15.22 -2.17 40.69
CA LEU A 500 15.24 -1.10 41.68
C LEU A 500 16.09 -1.44 42.92
N GLY A 501 16.55 -2.69 43.03
CA GLY A 501 17.61 -3.10 43.95
C GLY A 501 17.15 -3.23 45.40
N VAL A 502 17.67 -4.27 46.05
CA VAL A 502 17.51 -4.65 47.46
C VAL A 502 17.81 -3.47 48.42
N THR A 503 16.81 -2.63 48.68
CA THR A 503 16.78 -1.68 49.82
C THR A 503 15.36 -1.27 50.23
N ALA A 504 14.36 -2.13 49.97
CA ALA A 504 12.98 -1.87 50.37
C ALA A 504 12.73 -1.91 51.90
N ALA A 505 13.76 -2.14 52.72
CA ALA A 505 13.58 -2.34 54.15
C ALA A 505 13.51 -1.05 54.99
N THR A 506 13.89 0.14 54.49
CA THR A 506 13.91 1.33 55.36
C THR A 506 13.55 2.69 54.74
N THR A 507 13.40 2.82 53.42
CA THR A 507 12.94 4.08 52.79
C THR A 507 12.16 3.74 51.53
N GLY A 508 10.90 4.19 51.44
CA GLY A 508 9.99 3.85 50.35
C GLY A 508 10.54 4.12 48.94
N ILE A 509 9.91 3.49 47.96
CA ILE A 509 10.20 3.64 46.50
C ILE A 509 10.22 5.13 46.08
N SER A 510 9.56 5.99 46.86
CA SER A 510 9.38 7.43 46.66
C SER A 510 10.66 8.26 46.50
N GLY A 511 11.78 7.83 47.08
CA GLY A 511 13.05 8.55 46.92
C GLY A 511 13.83 8.14 45.67
N VAL A 512 13.64 6.91 45.18
CA VAL A 512 14.64 6.26 44.31
C VAL A 512 14.55 6.75 42.87
N VAL A 513 13.34 6.89 42.32
CA VAL A 513 13.15 7.32 40.93
C VAL A 513 13.47 8.81 40.76
N ALA A 514 12.98 9.64 41.68
CA ALA A 514 13.30 11.07 41.71
C ALA A 514 14.82 11.31 41.87
N ALA A 515 15.48 10.58 42.76
CA ALA A 515 16.93 10.66 42.95
C ALA A 515 17.69 10.14 41.72
N ALA A 516 17.24 9.05 41.08
CA ALA A 516 17.88 8.51 39.89
C ALA A 516 17.78 9.45 38.69
N ALA A 517 16.59 9.99 38.42
CA ALA A 517 16.35 10.94 37.34
C ALA A 517 17.18 12.21 37.53
N THR A 518 17.11 12.80 38.72
CA THR A 518 17.86 14.03 39.06
C THR A 518 19.37 13.79 39.00
N ARG A 519 19.86 12.66 39.51
CA ARG A 519 21.28 12.30 39.42
C ARG A 519 21.76 12.14 37.97
N GLN A 520 20.98 11.51 37.10
CA GLN A 520 21.33 11.36 35.69
C GLN A 520 21.40 12.71 34.98
N ILE A 521 20.46 13.61 35.27
CA ILE A 521 20.46 14.98 34.75
C ILE A 521 21.73 15.71 35.20
N LEU A 522 22.04 15.69 36.51
CA LEU A 522 23.24 16.32 37.06
C LEU A 522 24.54 15.78 36.42
N VAL A 523 24.67 14.46 36.28
CA VAL A 523 25.85 13.84 35.64
C VAL A 523 26.01 14.29 34.19
N ARG A 524 24.92 14.40 33.43
CA ARG A 524 24.96 14.80 32.01
C ARG A 524 25.25 16.29 31.84
N VAL A 525 24.68 17.13 32.70
CA VAL A 525 24.92 18.58 32.72
C VAL A 525 26.38 18.85 33.10
N ALA A 526 26.91 18.19 34.13
CA ALA A 526 28.32 18.27 34.50
C ALA A 526 29.26 17.76 33.38
N ALA A 527 28.96 16.61 32.78
CA ALA A 527 29.78 16.03 31.70
C ALA A 527 29.87 16.89 30.44
N ARG A 528 28.85 17.73 30.16
CA ARG A 528 28.84 18.67 29.03
C ARG A 528 29.55 19.99 29.32
N GLY A 529 29.97 20.23 30.57
CA GLY A 529 30.74 21.41 30.95
C GLY A 529 29.93 22.71 31.02
N THR A 530 28.60 22.63 31.10
CA THR A 530 27.69 23.79 31.21
C THR A 530 27.93 24.64 32.45
N PHE A 531 28.30 24.01 33.57
CA PHE A 531 28.66 24.75 34.78
C PHE A 531 30.04 25.42 34.65
N ARG A 532 30.92 24.87 33.80
CA ARG A 532 32.26 25.43 33.54
C ARG A 532 32.21 26.64 32.61
N THR A 533 31.27 26.68 31.66
CA THR A 533 31.03 27.86 30.79
C THR A 533 30.42 29.02 31.57
N ALA A 534 29.62 28.76 32.61
CA ALA A 534 29.11 29.78 33.52
C ALA A 534 30.21 30.60 34.22
N ALA A 535 31.34 29.97 34.56
CA ALA A 535 32.50 30.67 35.12
C ALA A 535 33.19 31.62 34.11
N VAL A 536 33.15 31.29 32.81
CA VAL A 536 33.76 32.11 31.74
C VAL A 536 32.93 33.37 31.45
N ALA A 537 31.60 33.30 31.57
CA ALA A 537 30.71 34.45 31.41
C ALA A 537 30.96 35.53 32.48
N ILE A 538 31.15 35.11 33.74
CA ILE A 538 31.47 36.00 34.86
C ILE A 538 32.82 36.73 34.65
N THR A 539 33.78 36.07 34.00
CA THR A 539 35.11 36.66 33.73
C THR A 539 35.02 37.84 32.75
N ARG A 540 34.05 37.81 31.81
CA ARG A 540 33.84 38.89 30.83
C ARG A 540 33.31 40.18 31.49
N LEU A 541 32.49 40.07 32.54
CA LEU A 541 31.98 41.19 33.33
C LEU A 541 33.07 41.90 34.15
N VAL A 542 34.05 41.15 34.67
CA VAL A 542 35.23 41.71 35.35
C VAL A 542 36.15 42.46 34.39
N THR A 543 36.37 41.95 33.18
CA THR A 543 37.13 42.67 32.13
C THR A 543 36.41 43.94 31.64
N ILE A 544 35.08 43.95 31.60
CA ILE A 544 34.29 45.14 31.22
C ILE A 544 34.34 46.22 32.33
N ARG A 545 34.39 45.83 33.62
CA ARG A 545 34.62 46.78 34.73
C ARG A 545 36.05 47.33 34.78
N ALA A 546 37.05 46.59 34.29
CA ALA A 546 38.44 47.07 34.22
C ALA A 546 38.69 47.99 33.01
N ALA A 547 37.95 47.82 31.92
CA ALA A 547 38.06 48.64 30.70
C ALA A 547 37.33 49.99 30.79
N SER A 548 36.53 50.23 31.84
CA SER A 548 35.80 51.50 32.06
C SER A 548 36.54 52.52 32.93
N GLY A 549 37.83 52.28 33.21
CA GLY A 549 38.75 53.26 33.80
C GLY A 549 39.65 53.89 32.74
N ALA A 550 39.42 55.19 32.47
CA ALA A 550 40.21 56.11 31.64
C ALA A 550 39.98 56.11 30.11
N GLY A 551 39.17 57.08 29.67
CA GLY A 551 39.48 57.92 28.50
C GLY A 551 38.99 57.48 27.12
N GLY A 552 37.88 58.07 26.65
CA GLY A 552 37.59 58.28 25.22
C GLY A 552 36.79 57.17 24.55
N GLY A 553 35.63 57.54 24.00
CA GLY A 553 34.58 56.59 23.62
C GLY A 553 34.79 55.87 22.29
N THR A 554 34.39 54.60 22.27
CA THR A 554 33.75 53.86 21.15
C THR A 554 33.41 52.46 21.67
N LEU A 555 32.18 52.24 22.17
CA LEU A 555 31.68 50.88 22.44
C LEU A 555 30.19 50.77 22.11
N GLY A 556 29.88 50.95 20.82
CA GLY A 556 28.56 50.64 20.26
C GLY A 556 28.59 49.64 19.10
N ALA A 557 29.77 49.11 18.71
CA ALA A 557 29.92 48.47 17.40
C ALA A 557 30.85 47.24 17.38
N LEU A 558 30.87 46.42 18.43
CA LEU A 558 31.71 45.22 18.46
C LEU A 558 30.98 43.87 18.57
N ILE A 559 29.65 43.82 18.46
CA ILE A 559 28.94 42.54 18.46
C ILE A 559 27.83 42.60 17.40
N GLY A 560 28.11 42.12 16.18
CA GLY A 560 27.09 42.07 15.12
C GLY A 560 27.54 41.60 13.74
N GLY A 561 28.78 41.15 13.56
CA GLY A 561 29.29 40.76 12.24
C GLY A 561 30.14 39.50 12.29
N GLY A 562 29.50 38.33 12.34
CA GLY A 562 30.19 37.07 12.18
C GLY A 562 29.22 35.90 12.04
N ILE A 563 29.25 35.26 10.86
CA ILE A 563 28.62 33.97 10.51
C ILE A 563 27.12 34.10 10.14
N GLY A 564 26.64 33.87 8.92
CA GLY A 564 27.25 33.44 7.67
C GLY A 564 26.26 33.66 6.50
N SER A 565 26.80 34.02 5.35
CA SER A 565 26.11 34.14 4.06
C SER A 565 26.59 33.03 3.16
N VAL A 566 25.73 32.08 2.82
CA VAL A 566 25.89 31.26 1.61
C VAL A 566 24.49 30.86 1.10
N VAL A 567 23.90 31.73 0.28
CA VAL A 567 23.01 31.48 -0.89
C VAL A 567 22.21 32.77 -1.18
N PRO A 568 22.25 33.34 -2.41
CA PRO A 568 21.53 34.55 -2.76
C PRO A 568 20.05 34.24 -3.08
N GLY A 569 19.14 34.97 -2.43
CA GLY A 569 17.71 34.99 -2.75
C GLY A 569 16.83 34.54 -1.59
N LEU A 570 16.23 35.53 -0.92
CA LEU A 570 15.32 35.46 0.24
C LEU A 570 16.03 35.25 1.60
N GLY A 571 16.22 36.34 2.37
CA GLY A 571 16.65 36.22 3.76
C GLY A 571 16.98 37.48 4.58
N THR A 572 17.03 38.69 4.03
CA THR A 572 17.36 39.92 4.80
C THR A 572 16.12 40.74 5.17
N ALA A 573 15.37 40.29 6.17
CA ALA A 573 14.32 41.12 6.79
C ALA A 573 14.15 40.95 8.31
N ILE A 574 14.87 40.02 8.96
CA ILE A 574 14.69 39.78 10.41
C ILE A 574 15.86 40.34 11.25
N GLY A 575 16.94 40.81 10.64
CA GLY A 575 18.11 41.38 11.34
C GLY A 575 18.06 42.88 11.66
N ALA A 576 17.00 43.62 11.30
CA ALA A 576 16.97 45.09 11.40
C ALA A 576 16.03 45.65 12.49
N VAL A 577 15.32 44.81 13.24
CA VAL A 577 14.30 45.28 14.21
C VAL A 577 14.78 45.25 15.67
N ILE A 578 15.95 44.69 15.98
CA ILE A 578 16.43 44.58 17.37
C ILE A 578 17.62 45.51 17.69
N GLY A 579 18.18 46.21 16.70
CA GLY A 579 19.26 47.20 16.91
C GLY A 579 18.80 48.64 17.22
N GLY A 580 17.49 48.89 17.35
CA GLY A 580 16.91 50.25 17.33
C GLY A 580 16.30 50.75 18.64
N ALA A 581 16.33 49.98 19.72
CA ALA A 581 15.77 50.41 21.01
C ALA A 581 16.87 50.40 22.08
N ILE A 582 16.91 51.47 22.88
CA ILE A 582 17.86 51.77 23.97
C ILE A 582 19.08 52.60 23.52
N GLY A 583 18.79 53.73 22.85
CA GLY A 583 19.63 54.93 22.94
C GLY A 583 18.98 55.93 23.87
N GLY A 584 19.12 55.77 25.19
CA GLY A 584 18.70 56.81 26.14
C GLY A 584 18.47 56.36 27.58
N ILE A 585 19.22 57.00 28.49
CA ILE A 585 19.05 57.10 29.96
C ILE A 585 19.92 56.15 30.82
N GLY A 586 20.88 56.77 31.52
CA GLY A 586 21.05 56.56 32.98
C GLY A 586 22.15 55.62 33.46
N VAL A 587 23.23 56.22 33.96
CA VAL A 587 24.31 55.62 34.77
C VAL A 587 23.79 54.73 35.92
N GLY A 588 24.42 53.57 36.14
CA GLY A 588 24.63 53.03 37.49
C GLY A 588 24.10 51.64 37.84
N VAL A 589 22.94 51.21 37.33
CA VAL A 589 22.35 49.88 37.64
C VAL A 589 21.71 49.22 36.41
N GLY A 590 21.43 50.00 35.36
CA GLY A 590 20.83 49.50 34.12
C GLY A 590 21.78 48.70 33.25
N ALA A 591 23.09 48.97 33.27
CA ALA A 591 24.06 48.27 32.42
C ALA A 591 24.21 46.78 32.79
N GLU A 592 24.21 46.47 34.10
CA GLU A 592 24.28 45.08 34.61
C GLU A 592 23.00 44.32 34.27
N TYR A 593 21.84 44.95 34.49
CA TYR A 593 20.55 44.40 34.08
C TYR A 593 20.45 44.21 32.56
N LEU A 594 20.98 45.12 31.74
CA LEU A 594 20.99 45.03 30.28
C LEU A 594 21.93 43.94 29.78
N ILE A 595 23.12 43.79 30.36
CA ILE A 595 24.06 42.72 30.01
C ILE A 595 23.47 41.36 30.39
N LEU A 596 22.89 41.25 31.58
CA LEU A 596 22.23 40.04 32.04
C LEU A 596 20.99 39.73 31.19
N LYS A 597 20.20 40.73 30.77
CA LYS A 597 19.09 40.54 29.84
C LYS A 597 19.52 40.19 28.42
N LEU A 598 20.64 40.72 27.93
CA LEU A 598 21.23 40.35 26.65
C LEU A 598 21.75 38.91 26.67
N GLU A 599 22.42 38.52 27.75
CA GLU A 599 22.85 37.14 27.97
C GLU A 599 21.63 36.21 28.07
N GLU A 600 20.58 36.61 28.80
CA GLU A 600 19.32 35.87 28.84
C GLU A 600 18.72 35.71 27.45
N ILE A 601 18.54 36.79 26.68
CA ILE A 601 17.98 36.72 25.32
C ILE A 601 18.80 35.80 24.40
N TRP A 602 20.11 35.78 24.55
CA TRP A 602 20.99 35.04 23.63
C TRP A 602 21.27 33.60 24.07
N SER A 603 21.29 33.33 25.37
CA SER A 603 21.74 32.05 25.93
C SER A 603 20.68 31.31 26.74
N ARG A 604 19.59 31.97 27.17
CA ARG A 604 18.51 31.30 27.94
C ARG A 604 17.90 30.17 27.14
N ASP A 605 17.59 30.40 25.87
CA ASP A 605 16.98 29.36 25.03
C ASP A 605 17.92 28.18 24.81
N ALA A 606 19.21 28.43 24.57
CA ALA A 606 20.21 27.37 24.43
C ALA A 606 20.40 26.58 25.74
N HIS A 607 20.48 27.27 26.88
CA HIS A 607 20.62 26.66 28.21
C HIS A 607 19.36 25.86 28.58
N ARG A 608 18.18 26.39 28.28
CA ARG A 608 16.89 25.70 28.44
C ARG A 608 16.84 24.42 27.61
N GLN A 609 17.22 24.50 26.32
CA GLN A 609 17.25 23.35 25.42
C GLN A 609 18.22 22.29 25.92
N GLU A 610 19.35 22.68 26.48
CA GLU A 610 20.32 21.72 27.02
C GLU A 610 19.82 21.00 28.27
N LEU A 611 19.20 21.74 29.21
CA LEU A 611 18.57 21.14 30.38
C LEU A 611 17.41 20.23 29.97
N ILE A 612 16.55 20.66 29.05
CA ILE A 612 15.47 19.82 28.52
C ILE A 612 16.03 18.57 27.83
N ALA A 613 17.07 18.70 27.01
CA ALA A 613 17.70 17.55 26.35
C ALA A 613 18.33 16.57 27.35
N SER A 614 18.82 17.06 28.50
CA SER A 614 19.32 16.20 29.57
C SER A 614 18.18 15.46 30.29
N ILE A 615 17.03 16.12 30.47
CA ILE A 615 15.81 15.54 31.04
C ILE A 615 15.23 14.48 30.08
N ASP A 616 15.08 14.80 28.80
CA ASP A 616 14.58 13.89 27.77
C ASP A 616 15.42 12.60 27.69
N ALA A 617 16.72 12.75 27.82
CA ALA A 617 17.63 11.63 27.71
C ALA A 617 17.72 10.81 29.02
N ALA A 618 17.40 11.40 30.18
CA ALA A 618 17.16 10.67 31.43
C ALA A 618 15.81 9.92 31.39
N GLU A 619 14.77 10.54 30.81
CA GLU A 619 13.48 9.88 30.58
C GLU A 619 13.62 8.66 29.68
N ALA A 620 14.33 8.78 28.54
CA ALA A 620 14.58 7.67 27.64
C ALA A 620 15.35 6.52 28.31
N GLU A 621 16.35 6.83 29.13
CA GLU A 621 17.12 5.82 29.87
C GLU A 621 16.25 5.10 30.91
N LEU A 622 15.36 5.82 31.59
CA LEU A 622 14.42 5.22 32.54
C LEU A 622 13.34 4.38 31.85
N ARG A 623 12.76 4.85 30.74
CA ARG A 623 11.84 4.06 29.91
C ARG A 623 12.47 2.75 29.44
N GLN A 624 13.73 2.80 29.00
CA GLN A 624 14.49 1.62 28.61
C GLN A 624 14.73 0.67 29.81
N ARG A 625 15.05 1.21 30.99
CA ARG A 625 15.24 0.41 32.22
C ARG A 625 13.94 -0.29 32.65
N PHE A 626 12.79 0.35 32.44
CA PHE A 626 11.46 -0.21 32.74
C PHE A 626 10.88 -1.05 31.59
N SER A 627 11.60 -1.19 30.46
CA SER A 627 11.16 -1.92 29.26
C SER A 627 9.82 -1.42 28.68
N LEU A 628 9.50 -0.14 28.88
CA LEU A 628 8.25 0.47 28.41
C LEU A 628 8.23 0.67 26.87
N ASP A 629 9.37 0.50 26.20
CA ASP A 629 9.53 0.66 24.74
C ASP A 629 9.35 -0.64 23.92
N THR A 630 9.10 -1.80 24.57
CA THR A 630 9.04 -3.09 23.85
C THR A 630 7.58 -3.54 23.64
N PRO A 631 7.05 -3.57 22.40
CA PRO A 631 5.73 -4.14 22.15
C PRO A 631 5.74 -5.64 22.48
N ALA A 632 4.64 -6.10 23.08
CA ALA A 632 4.42 -7.49 23.46
C ALA A 632 4.68 -8.43 22.26
N VAL A 633 5.79 -9.16 22.29
CA VAL A 633 6.01 -10.28 21.39
C VAL A 633 5.21 -11.45 21.94
N LEU A 634 4.07 -11.72 21.30
CA LEU A 634 3.32 -12.96 21.53
C LEU A 634 4.24 -14.15 21.21
N PRO A 635 4.38 -15.15 22.08
CA PRO A 635 4.97 -16.42 21.68
C PRO A 635 4.12 -16.99 20.53
N ARG A 636 4.79 -17.44 19.47
CA ARG A 636 4.15 -18.08 18.30
C ARG A 636 3.65 -19.47 18.62
#